data_AF-A0AAE1F536-F1
#
_entry.id   AF-A0AAE1F536-F1
#
_cell.length_a   1.000
_cell.length_b   1.000
_cell.length_c   1.000
_cell.angle_alpha   90.00
_cell.angle_beta   90.00
_cell.angle_gamma   90.00
#
_symmetry.space_group_name_H-M   'P 1'
#
loop_
_entity.id
_entity.type
_entity.pdbx_description
1 polymer ?
#
loop_
_entity_poly.entity_id
_entity_poly.type
_entity_poly.pdbx_seq_one_letter_code
_entity_poly.pdbx_strand_id
1 'polypeptide(L)'
;MSSEINIDFEVKTDESSVEEVAQELNTYKYNSSEGPMWCVRLIPVGDPVYNPPRFSSFCGDLEADFPHCYYFMFGFNHCMGDGHSYRNIISHFICILDDVLSGTPISDQEQLGKFVVNEEFDETLKTHLLELMSDPTLKQKYVEESQKGQPEKPLLDVLFPAPLGTTDRRTLLISQAFDSDVTEKFMRQCKEHQISVNSGLTAAGVIGFVQLLSEEGIDQDTYSVSSAHLINLRRFWDPLKVKDNLGCYVGFIGRHFTQTPKTVSKHEFWTFAKGVHSDFYNSLNSSDVLYRLAFGLVCLQSEEPHLDRDLTFNTLGNLTSSFAGRKHLQVTHLVNTSSIQNTTTVWDHISCTIRGRFRSGHVPLAVIYVGNLFVKAGWYREHMRDIHEGRCAFPCRVTTDLTKIQTANAVLIHLLSIKSREKLLQDLAPRDPTQPWIMFEPETPFNGNVFFFNEYHTLNGIFNRTMHYRRDSDIQLLHGFIVRRGEEANLLPPSWRRPPLLHDQNTNYTSRHLAVAFISNCNDHSWRLKYIQALQDHTGSSVHVVGKCGTIKCGQSMYAFHGYRVDLDQCLSHAGHNYLFYLAFENALCEDYVTEKLYNLMYYPIVPVVYGAADYTKLLPPHSYINAMDYKPQQLAQRLLYLASHIEEYKEYLAWRQYYQPSTVGGSRILCDLCTRLHHPGLYQYNVVQDFKDWYVTKARCNVNRTPRNNTQHSFV
;
A
#
# COMPACT_ATOMS: atom_id res chain seq x y z
N MET A 1 39.50 -9.38 -15.82
CA MET A 1 38.50 -8.57 -16.55
C MET A 1 37.37 -8.29 -15.57
N SER A 2 37.23 -7.08 -15.06
CA SER A 2 36.03 -6.71 -14.29
C SER A 2 34.92 -6.46 -15.30
N SER A 3 34.22 -7.51 -15.72
CA SER A 3 32.96 -7.35 -16.43
C SER A 3 31.99 -6.68 -15.47
N GLU A 4 31.52 -5.46 -15.80
CA GLU A 4 30.35 -4.89 -15.14
C GLU A 4 29.24 -5.94 -15.16
N ILE A 5 28.74 -6.31 -13.97
CA ILE A 5 27.62 -7.25 -13.87
C ILE A 5 26.41 -6.51 -14.43
N ASN A 6 25.92 -6.95 -15.59
CA ASN A 6 24.72 -6.40 -16.19
C ASN A 6 23.50 -6.88 -15.38
N ILE A 7 22.97 -6.02 -14.50
CA ILE A 7 21.80 -6.28 -13.66
C ILE A 7 20.59 -5.61 -14.32
N ASP A 8 19.62 -6.40 -14.77
CA ASP A 8 18.33 -5.88 -15.23
C ASP A 8 17.33 -5.84 -14.06
N PHE A 9 17.42 -4.77 -13.27
CA PHE A 9 16.52 -4.49 -12.16
C PHE A 9 15.93 -3.08 -12.31
N GLU A 10 14.62 -2.97 -12.16
CA GLU A 10 13.91 -1.70 -12.23
C GLU A 10 12.89 -1.57 -11.09
N VAL A 11 12.89 -0.41 -10.44
CA VAL A 11 11.81 -0.03 -9.51
C VAL A 11 10.77 0.75 -10.30
N LYS A 12 9.56 0.21 -10.39
CA LYS A 12 8.42 0.87 -11.04
C LYS A 12 7.84 1.97 -10.15
N THR A 13 7.22 2.96 -10.77
CA THR A 13 6.55 4.06 -10.06
C THR A 13 5.28 3.55 -9.36
N ASP A 14 4.85 4.25 -8.31
CA ASP A 14 3.63 3.93 -7.55
C ASP A 14 2.33 3.97 -8.42
N GLU A 15 2.40 4.48 -9.66
CA GLU A 15 1.29 4.53 -10.62
C GLU A 15 1.22 3.29 -11.53
N SER A 16 2.26 2.44 -11.57
CA SER A 16 2.31 1.25 -12.43
C SER A 16 1.44 0.14 -11.85
N SER A 17 0.48 -0.37 -12.63
CA SER A 17 -0.33 -1.51 -12.17
C SER A 17 0.47 -2.83 -12.24
N VAL A 18 0.13 -3.78 -11.37
CA VAL A 18 0.75 -5.13 -11.38
C VAL A 18 0.48 -5.83 -12.71
N GLU A 19 -0.69 -5.61 -13.29
CA GLU A 19 -1.12 -6.18 -14.56
C GLU A 19 -0.29 -5.65 -15.75
N GLU A 20 -0.01 -4.34 -15.79
CA GLU A 20 0.83 -3.75 -16.84
C GLU A 20 2.26 -4.30 -16.78
N VAL A 21 2.81 -4.42 -15.57
CA VAL A 21 4.17 -4.96 -15.37
C VAL A 21 4.23 -6.46 -15.66
N ALA A 22 3.17 -7.22 -15.31
CA ALA A 22 3.05 -8.62 -15.73
C ALA A 22 3.03 -8.74 -17.26
N GLN A 23 2.29 -7.86 -17.93
CA GLN A 23 2.18 -7.86 -19.39
C GLN A 23 3.50 -7.43 -20.06
N GLU A 24 4.22 -6.47 -19.48
CA GLU A 24 5.58 -6.13 -19.87
C GLU A 24 6.48 -7.36 -19.82
N LEU A 25 6.51 -8.07 -18.68
CA LEU A 25 7.32 -9.26 -18.51
C LEU A 25 6.93 -10.38 -19.48
N ASN A 26 5.64 -10.57 -19.75
CA ASN A 26 5.18 -11.55 -20.74
C ASN A 26 5.69 -11.27 -22.15
N THR A 27 6.00 -10.01 -22.47
CA THR A 27 6.51 -9.59 -23.79
C THR A 27 8.01 -9.28 -23.79
N TYR A 28 8.67 -9.47 -22.63
CA TYR A 28 10.08 -9.19 -22.44
C TYR A 28 10.96 -10.08 -23.32
N LYS A 29 11.92 -9.47 -24.01
CA LYS A 29 12.82 -10.17 -24.93
C LYS A 29 14.21 -10.29 -24.32
N TYR A 30 14.57 -11.50 -23.92
CA TYR A 30 15.93 -11.82 -23.48
C TYR A 30 16.90 -11.85 -24.66
N ASN A 31 18.04 -11.17 -24.55
CA ASN A 31 19.13 -11.32 -25.49
C ASN A 31 19.95 -12.56 -25.12
N SER A 32 19.68 -13.70 -25.76
CA SER A 32 20.40 -14.95 -25.49
C SER A 32 21.87 -14.94 -25.87
N SER A 33 22.33 -13.95 -26.64
CA SER A 33 23.74 -13.82 -27.03
C SER A 33 24.58 -13.03 -26.00
N GLU A 34 23.95 -12.13 -25.25
CA GLU A 34 24.66 -11.18 -24.37
C GLU A 34 24.18 -11.22 -22.90
N GLY A 35 22.93 -11.60 -22.64
CA GLY A 35 22.31 -11.56 -21.32
C GLY A 35 21.96 -10.15 -20.82
N PRO A 36 21.47 -10.01 -19.57
CA PRO A 36 21.15 -11.09 -18.64
C PRO A 36 19.92 -11.89 -19.09
N MET A 37 19.90 -13.18 -18.75
CA MET A 37 18.80 -14.11 -19.07
C MET A 37 17.68 -14.10 -18.01
N TRP A 38 17.69 -13.07 -17.17
CA TRP A 38 16.75 -12.83 -16.09
C TRP A 38 16.58 -11.32 -15.91
N CYS A 39 15.44 -10.91 -15.37
CA CYS A 39 15.17 -9.53 -14.99
C CYS A 39 14.28 -9.49 -13.74
N VAL A 40 14.26 -8.35 -13.05
CA VAL A 40 13.40 -8.13 -11.90
C VAL A 40 12.73 -6.76 -11.99
N ARG A 41 11.43 -6.72 -11.74
CA ARG A 41 10.66 -5.49 -11.54
C ARG A 41 10.16 -5.44 -10.10
N LEU A 42 10.45 -4.35 -9.41
CA LEU A 42 9.96 -4.09 -8.06
C LEU A 42 8.87 -3.02 -8.15
N ILE A 43 7.68 -3.31 -7.64
CA ILE A 43 6.59 -2.35 -7.50
C ILE A 43 6.37 -2.11 -6.01
N PRO A 44 6.76 -0.92 -5.48
CA PRO A 44 6.35 -0.49 -4.15
C PRO A 44 4.84 -0.29 -4.12
N VAL A 45 4.17 -0.81 -3.09
CA VAL A 45 2.74 -0.58 -2.92
C VAL A 45 2.56 0.60 -1.98
N GLY A 46 2.23 1.76 -2.54
CA GLY A 46 2.04 3.01 -1.81
C GLY A 46 0.91 2.97 -0.77
N ASP A 47 -0.06 2.06 -0.95
CA ASP A 47 -1.14 1.80 0.00
C ASP A 47 -1.52 0.30 0.03
N PRO A 48 -1.37 -0.42 1.16
CA PRO A 48 -1.73 -1.84 1.26
C PRO A 48 -3.22 -2.13 1.01
N VAL A 49 -4.10 -1.12 0.95
CA VAL A 49 -5.52 -1.24 0.61
C VAL A 49 -5.77 -1.27 -0.91
N TYR A 50 -4.83 -0.79 -1.74
CA TYR A 50 -4.93 -0.90 -3.20
C TYR A 50 -4.49 -2.29 -3.65
N ASN A 51 -5.36 -3.26 -3.35
CA ASN A 51 -5.21 -4.61 -3.82
C ASN A 51 -6.05 -4.74 -5.10
N PRO A 52 -5.47 -4.98 -6.29
CA PRO A 52 -6.26 -5.24 -7.47
C PRO A 52 -7.23 -6.39 -7.18
N PRO A 53 -8.52 -6.28 -7.59
CA PRO A 53 -9.60 -7.19 -7.18
C PRO A 53 -9.45 -8.67 -7.61
N ARG A 54 -8.29 -9.06 -8.16
CA ARG A 54 -7.96 -10.42 -8.61
C ARG A 54 -6.90 -11.15 -7.77
N PHE A 55 -6.24 -10.48 -6.82
CA PHE A 55 -5.31 -11.11 -5.89
C PHE A 55 -5.81 -10.92 -4.46
N SER A 56 -6.82 -11.70 -4.08
CA SER A 56 -7.46 -11.62 -2.76
C SER A 56 -6.44 -11.77 -1.63
N SER A 57 -6.16 -10.68 -0.90
CA SER A 57 -5.33 -10.71 0.30
C SER A 57 -6.08 -11.33 1.46
N PHE A 58 -5.65 -12.53 1.86
CA PHE A 58 -5.80 -12.98 3.24
C PHE A 58 -4.76 -12.25 4.09
N CYS A 59 -5.21 -11.48 5.09
CA CYS A 59 -4.65 -11.46 6.46
C CYS A 59 -5.00 -10.16 7.20
N GLY A 60 -5.94 -10.25 8.13
CA GLY A 60 -6.31 -9.16 9.05
C GLY A 60 -5.32 -8.89 10.19
N ASP A 61 -4.29 -9.73 10.37
CA ASP A 61 -3.33 -9.61 11.48
C ASP A 61 -1.91 -9.18 11.06
N LEU A 62 -1.59 -9.21 9.76
CA LEU A 62 -0.21 -8.97 9.26
C LEU A 62 0.16 -7.49 9.09
N GLU A 63 -0.83 -6.59 9.01
CA GLU A 63 -0.60 -5.16 8.77
C GLU A 63 0.16 -4.47 9.91
N ALA A 64 0.03 -4.97 11.15
CA ALA A 64 0.65 -4.36 12.33
C ALA A 64 2.17 -4.58 12.41
N ASP A 65 2.66 -5.76 11.98
CA ASP A 65 4.08 -6.14 12.12
C ASP A 65 4.91 -5.87 10.85
N PHE A 66 4.28 -5.89 9.67
CA PHE A 66 4.89 -5.69 8.36
C PHE A 66 4.04 -4.72 7.51
N PRO A 67 4.21 -3.40 7.73
CA PRO A 67 3.30 -2.39 7.19
C PRO A 67 3.51 -2.10 5.70
N HIS A 68 4.68 -2.42 5.13
CA HIS A 68 5.01 -2.13 3.74
C HIS A 68 4.83 -3.37 2.87
N CYS A 69 4.30 -3.18 1.67
CA CYS A 69 4.05 -4.24 0.70
C CYS A 69 4.80 -3.94 -0.61
N TYR A 70 5.34 -4.99 -1.22
CA TYR A 70 6.15 -4.93 -2.43
C TYR A 70 5.80 -6.10 -3.34
N TYR A 71 5.63 -5.85 -4.63
CA TYR A 71 5.60 -6.90 -5.65
C TYR A 71 6.97 -7.02 -6.29
N PHE A 72 7.61 -8.17 -6.12
CA PHE A 72 8.79 -8.53 -6.90
C PHE A 72 8.34 -9.45 -8.03
N MET A 73 8.58 -9.04 -9.26
CA MET A 73 8.24 -9.81 -10.44
C MET A 73 9.55 -10.21 -11.13
N PHE A 74 9.86 -11.50 -11.04
CA PHE A 74 11.04 -12.10 -11.62
C PHE A 74 10.69 -12.65 -13.00
N GLY A 75 11.42 -12.21 -14.02
CA GLY A 75 11.42 -12.85 -15.32
C GLY A 75 12.65 -13.74 -15.46
N PHE A 76 12.44 -14.99 -15.88
CA PHE A 76 13.52 -15.92 -16.20
C PHE A 76 13.33 -16.51 -17.60
N ASN A 77 14.43 -16.59 -18.34
CA ASN A 77 14.46 -17.41 -19.55
C ASN A 77 14.59 -18.89 -19.17
N HIS A 78 13.69 -19.75 -19.66
CA HIS A 78 13.62 -21.17 -19.32
C HIS A 78 14.88 -21.98 -19.73
N CYS A 79 15.82 -21.40 -20.48
CA CYS A 79 17.15 -22.01 -20.68
C CYS A 79 18.00 -22.05 -19.40
N MET A 80 17.74 -21.17 -18.43
CA MET A 80 18.50 -21.11 -17.17
C MET A 80 18.05 -22.13 -16.14
N GLY A 81 16.79 -22.56 -16.21
CA GLY A 81 16.14 -23.24 -15.10
C GLY A 81 14.70 -23.64 -15.40
N ASP A 82 14.11 -24.31 -14.42
CA ASP A 82 12.70 -24.65 -14.36
C ASP A 82 12.08 -24.10 -13.08
N GLY A 83 10.77 -24.27 -12.88
CA GLY A 83 10.08 -23.83 -11.66
C GLY A 83 10.68 -24.35 -10.35
N HIS A 84 11.38 -25.50 -10.35
CA HIS A 84 12.11 -25.99 -9.17
C HIS A 84 13.40 -25.19 -8.91
N SER A 85 14.11 -24.81 -9.97
CA SER A 85 15.29 -23.96 -9.87
C SER A 85 14.89 -22.56 -9.42
N TYR A 86 13.94 -21.92 -10.09
CA TYR A 86 13.57 -20.54 -9.82
C TYR A 86 12.99 -20.34 -8.41
N ARG A 87 12.21 -21.29 -7.88
CA ARG A 87 11.76 -21.21 -6.48
C ARG A 87 12.92 -21.25 -5.49
N ASN A 88 13.98 -22.02 -5.76
CA ASN A 88 15.16 -22.09 -4.88
C ASN A 88 15.93 -20.77 -4.96
N ILE A 89 16.07 -20.21 -6.17
CA ILE A 89 16.67 -18.89 -6.39
C ILE A 89 15.92 -17.82 -5.57
N ILE A 90 14.59 -17.77 -5.69
CA ILE A 90 13.77 -16.78 -4.99
C ILE A 90 13.81 -17.04 -3.48
N SER A 91 13.70 -18.29 -3.01
CA SER A 91 13.78 -18.63 -1.59
C SER A 91 15.10 -18.13 -0.96
N HIS A 92 16.22 -18.28 -1.67
CA HIS A 92 17.51 -17.78 -1.22
C HIS A 92 17.60 -16.26 -1.27
N PHE A 93 17.07 -15.62 -2.34
CA PHE A 93 16.92 -14.16 -2.40
C PHE A 93 16.16 -13.61 -1.19
N ILE A 94 15.08 -14.28 -0.77
CA ILE A 94 14.31 -13.92 0.42
C ILE A 94 15.15 -14.02 1.70
N CYS A 95 16.05 -15.01 1.80
CA CYS A 95 16.97 -15.13 2.95
C CYS A 95 17.98 -13.98 2.98
N ILE A 96 18.66 -13.73 1.86
CA ILE A 96 19.61 -12.63 1.72
C ILE A 96 18.93 -11.29 2.02
N LEU A 97 17.71 -11.08 1.54
CA LEU A 97 16.96 -9.86 1.79
C LEU A 97 16.67 -9.67 3.29
N ASP A 98 16.29 -10.73 4.01
CA ASP A 98 16.09 -10.68 5.47
C ASP A 98 17.38 -10.41 6.24
N ASP A 99 18.51 -10.95 5.78
CA ASP A 99 19.83 -10.72 6.35
C ASP A 99 20.31 -9.28 6.14
N VAL A 100 20.14 -8.75 4.94
CA VAL A 100 20.39 -7.33 4.63
C VAL A 100 19.55 -6.44 5.54
N LEU A 101 18.27 -6.77 5.74
CA LEU A 101 17.38 -6.03 6.64
C LEU A 101 17.78 -6.16 8.12
N SER A 102 18.38 -7.28 8.50
CA SER A 102 18.92 -7.52 9.83
C SER A 102 20.25 -6.81 10.10
N GLY A 103 20.91 -6.31 9.05
CA GLY A 103 22.30 -5.84 9.11
C GLY A 103 23.32 -6.97 9.28
N THR A 104 22.93 -8.20 8.95
CA THR A 104 23.83 -9.36 8.94
C THR A 104 24.79 -9.24 7.74
N PRO A 105 26.11 -9.42 7.92
CA PRO A 105 27.04 -9.46 6.80
C PRO A 105 26.68 -10.58 5.82
N ILE A 106 26.59 -10.26 4.54
CA ILE A 106 26.36 -11.25 3.48
C ILE A 106 27.67 -11.95 3.15
N SER A 107 27.65 -13.27 3.14
CA SER A 107 28.81 -14.09 2.81
C SER A 107 28.76 -14.47 1.34
N ASP A 108 29.72 -13.99 0.54
CA ASP A 108 29.88 -14.42 -0.86
C ASP A 108 30.23 -15.90 -1.01
N GLN A 109 30.56 -16.58 0.09
CA GLN A 109 30.79 -18.03 0.13
C GLN A 109 29.47 -18.82 0.15
N GLU A 110 28.35 -18.17 0.49
CA GLU A 110 27.05 -18.82 0.42
C GLU A 110 26.61 -18.94 -1.05
N GLN A 111 26.45 -20.17 -1.52
CA GLN A 111 26.09 -20.44 -2.91
C GLN A 111 24.59 -20.72 -3.01
N LEU A 112 23.93 -20.06 -3.96
CA LEU A 112 22.51 -20.23 -4.33
C LEU A 112 22.13 -21.67 -4.66
N GLY A 113 23.10 -22.41 -5.21
CA GLY A 113 22.98 -23.76 -5.72
C GLY A 113 24.12 -24.07 -6.69
N LYS A 114 24.14 -25.29 -7.19
CA LYS A 114 25.07 -25.74 -8.22
C LYS A 114 24.32 -25.86 -9.54
N PHE A 115 24.84 -25.23 -10.60
CA PHE A 115 24.41 -25.56 -11.96
C PHE A 115 25.05 -26.90 -12.32
N VAL A 116 24.29 -27.98 -12.23
CA VAL A 116 24.78 -29.34 -12.44
C VAL A 116 24.11 -29.92 -13.65
N VAL A 117 24.91 -30.35 -14.63
CA VAL A 117 24.49 -31.25 -15.71
C VAL A 117 24.50 -32.68 -15.15
N ASN A 118 23.38 -33.39 -15.20
CA ASN A 118 23.36 -34.80 -14.80
C ASN A 118 23.68 -35.69 -15.99
N GLU A 119 24.98 -35.77 -16.31
CA GLU A 119 25.50 -36.53 -17.45
C GLU A 119 24.98 -37.99 -17.49
N GLU A 120 24.79 -38.62 -16.33
CA GLU A 120 24.29 -40.01 -16.25
C GLU A 120 22.83 -40.15 -16.72
N PHE A 121 21.96 -39.25 -16.26
CA PHE A 121 20.56 -39.25 -16.68
C PHE A 121 20.43 -38.80 -18.14
N ASP A 122 21.22 -37.79 -18.54
CA ASP A 122 21.22 -37.27 -19.90
C ASP A 122 21.70 -38.34 -20.90
N GLU A 123 22.75 -39.11 -20.58
CA GLU A 123 23.19 -40.24 -21.39
C GLU A 123 22.17 -41.39 -21.41
N THR A 124 21.48 -41.64 -20.29
CA THR A 124 20.37 -42.62 -20.25
C THR A 124 19.24 -42.20 -21.20
N LEU A 125 18.79 -40.95 -21.12
CA LEU A 125 17.72 -40.43 -21.97
C LEU A 125 18.14 -40.40 -23.45
N LYS A 126 19.39 -40.01 -23.73
CA LYS A 126 19.98 -40.02 -25.07
C LYS A 126 20.09 -41.43 -25.64
N THR A 127 20.40 -42.43 -24.83
CA THR A 127 20.40 -43.84 -25.26
C THR A 127 19.01 -44.26 -25.73
N HIS A 128 17.96 -43.97 -24.94
CA HIS A 128 16.57 -44.27 -25.33
C HIS A 128 16.13 -43.49 -26.57
N LEU A 129 16.57 -42.24 -26.72
CA LEU A 129 16.32 -41.43 -27.91
C LEU A 129 16.96 -42.05 -29.16
N LEU A 130 18.24 -42.45 -29.07
CA LEU A 130 18.95 -43.08 -30.19
C LEU A 130 18.31 -44.42 -30.59
N GLU A 131 17.96 -45.26 -29.60
CA GLU A 131 17.23 -46.51 -29.84
C GLU A 131 15.91 -46.25 -30.56
N LEU A 132 15.10 -45.32 -30.05
CA LEU A 132 13.82 -44.93 -30.66
C LEU A 132 13.98 -44.36 -32.08
N MET A 133 15.06 -43.63 -32.36
CA MET A 133 15.34 -43.12 -33.71
C MET A 133 15.85 -44.22 -34.66
N SER A 134 16.52 -45.24 -34.13
CA SER A 134 17.12 -46.33 -34.90
C SER A 134 16.18 -47.51 -35.17
N ASP A 135 15.14 -47.70 -34.36
CA ASP A 135 14.15 -48.76 -34.49
C ASP A 135 12.80 -48.21 -34.99
N PRO A 136 12.46 -48.40 -36.28
CA PRO A 136 11.20 -47.93 -36.85
C PRO A 136 9.96 -48.54 -36.21
N THR A 137 10.04 -49.78 -35.72
CA THR A 137 8.90 -50.46 -35.07
C THR A 137 8.65 -49.87 -33.70
N LEU A 138 9.72 -49.62 -32.93
CA LEU A 138 9.62 -48.94 -31.64
C LEU A 138 9.09 -47.50 -31.81
N LYS A 139 9.60 -46.76 -32.79
CA LYS A 139 9.09 -45.43 -33.13
C LYS A 139 7.60 -45.46 -33.48
N GLN A 140 7.20 -46.39 -34.34
CA GLN A 140 5.80 -46.55 -34.77
C GLN A 140 4.88 -46.88 -33.59
N LYS A 141 5.30 -47.74 -32.64
CA LYS A 141 4.58 -48.01 -31.40
C LYS A 141 4.23 -46.71 -30.66
N TYR A 142 5.20 -45.82 -30.44
CA TYR A 142 4.97 -44.57 -29.71
C TYR A 142 4.19 -43.52 -30.52
N VAL A 143 4.32 -43.50 -31.85
CA VAL A 143 3.45 -42.71 -32.73
C VAL A 143 2.00 -43.15 -32.57
N GLU A 144 1.72 -44.44 -32.68
CA GLU A 144 0.38 -45.01 -32.53
C GLU A 144 -0.19 -44.76 -31.14
N GLU A 145 0.61 -44.93 -30.08
CA GLU A 145 0.20 -44.60 -28.72
C GLU A 145 -0.16 -43.12 -28.56
N SER A 146 0.59 -42.21 -29.19
CA SER A 146 0.32 -40.77 -29.14
C SER A 146 -0.95 -40.35 -29.89
N GLN A 147 -1.37 -41.16 -30.87
CA GLN A 147 -2.57 -40.95 -31.69
C GLN A 147 -3.79 -41.74 -31.17
N LYS A 148 -3.58 -42.69 -30.26
CA LYS A 148 -4.62 -43.58 -29.77
C LYS A 148 -5.67 -42.81 -28.96
N GLY A 149 -6.89 -42.74 -29.49
CA GLY A 149 -7.99 -42.00 -28.87
C GLY A 149 -7.96 -40.49 -29.14
N GLN A 150 -7.13 -40.06 -30.09
CA GLN A 150 -6.99 -38.66 -30.49
C GLN A 150 -8.22 -38.21 -31.32
N PRO A 151 -8.95 -37.17 -30.91
CA PRO A 151 -9.89 -36.49 -31.80
C PRO A 151 -9.11 -35.80 -32.93
N GLU A 152 -9.73 -35.61 -34.10
CA GLU A 152 -9.07 -35.04 -35.30
C GLU A 152 -8.43 -33.66 -35.02
N LYS A 153 -8.96 -32.93 -34.03
CA LYS A 153 -8.43 -31.70 -33.44
C LYS A 153 -8.71 -31.65 -31.94
N PRO A 154 -7.92 -30.90 -31.13
CA PRO A 154 -8.31 -30.54 -29.78
C PRO A 154 -9.74 -29.96 -29.76
N LEU A 155 -10.51 -30.28 -28.72
CA LEU A 155 -11.91 -29.85 -28.59
C LEU A 155 -12.02 -28.32 -28.46
N LEU A 156 -11.00 -27.67 -27.87
CA LEU A 156 -10.91 -26.21 -27.86
C LEU A 156 -10.79 -25.61 -29.27
N ASP A 157 -10.01 -26.22 -30.15
CA ASP A 157 -9.83 -25.73 -31.52
C ASP A 157 -11.09 -25.89 -32.37
N VAL A 158 -11.96 -26.84 -31.99
CA VAL A 158 -13.28 -27.02 -32.61
C VAL A 158 -14.23 -25.88 -32.22
N LEU A 159 -14.25 -25.48 -30.95
CA LEU A 159 -15.09 -24.36 -30.48
C LEU A 159 -14.53 -22.99 -30.87
N PHE A 160 -13.23 -22.82 -30.72
CA PHE A 160 -12.51 -21.56 -30.88
C PHE A 160 -11.41 -21.71 -31.93
N PRO A 161 -11.76 -21.83 -33.22
CA PRO A 161 -10.77 -21.98 -34.27
C PRO A 161 -9.85 -20.76 -34.31
N ALA A 162 -8.53 -21.01 -34.36
CA ALA A 162 -7.55 -19.95 -34.48
C ALA A 162 -7.83 -19.09 -35.73
N PRO A 163 -7.83 -17.75 -35.64
CA PRO A 163 -8.08 -16.90 -36.80
C PRO A 163 -6.97 -17.08 -37.85
N LEU A 164 -7.37 -17.34 -39.09
CA LEU A 164 -6.46 -17.55 -40.23
C LEU A 164 -5.49 -16.36 -40.38
N GLY A 165 -4.19 -16.64 -40.49
CA GLY A 165 -3.16 -15.63 -40.77
C GLY A 165 -2.66 -14.82 -39.57
N THR A 166 -3.06 -15.17 -38.34
CA THR A 166 -2.61 -14.44 -37.14
C THR A 166 -1.17 -14.81 -36.75
N THR A 167 -0.28 -13.81 -36.74
CA THR A 167 1.08 -13.93 -36.22
C THR A 167 1.23 -13.33 -34.81
N ASP A 168 0.28 -12.50 -34.37
CA ASP A 168 0.26 -11.88 -33.03
C ASP A 168 -0.38 -12.83 -32.01
N ARG A 169 0.40 -13.80 -31.53
CA ARG A 169 0.03 -14.70 -30.44
C ARG A 169 0.27 -13.99 -29.11
N ARG A 170 -0.62 -14.16 -28.13
CA ARG A 170 -0.47 -13.61 -26.77
C ARG A 170 -0.89 -14.64 -25.73
N THR A 171 -0.15 -14.66 -24.62
CA THR A 171 -0.51 -15.42 -23.42
C THR A 171 -1.41 -14.56 -22.56
N LEU A 172 -2.58 -15.09 -22.22
CA LEU A 172 -3.46 -14.49 -21.23
C LEU A 172 -3.28 -15.19 -19.89
N LEU A 173 -3.05 -14.42 -18.83
CA LEU A 173 -3.00 -14.94 -17.47
C LEU A 173 -4.37 -14.84 -16.81
N ILE A 174 -4.89 -15.98 -16.35
CA ILE A 174 -6.07 -16.05 -15.48
C ILE A 174 -5.61 -16.68 -14.17
N SER A 175 -5.70 -15.92 -13.08
CA SER A 175 -5.30 -16.34 -11.73
C SER A 175 -6.53 -16.48 -10.85
N GLN A 176 -6.57 -17.54 -10.04
CA GLN A 176 -7.57 -17.76 -9.01
C GLN A 176 -6.87 -18.22 -7.73
N ALA A 177 -7.06 -17.48 -6.64
CA ALA A 177 -6.64 -17.89 -5.31
C ALA A 177 -7.77 -18.67 -4.61
N PHE A 178 -7.42 -19.77 -3.94
CA PHE A 178 -8.30 -20.48 -3.03
C PHE A 178 -7.89 -20.16 -1.59
N ASP A 179 -8.85 -20.02 -0.68
CA ASP A 179 -8.53 -19.81 0.73
C ASP A 179 -7.85 -21.04 1.36
N SER A 180 -7.19 -20.81 2.51
CA SER A 180 -6.43 -21.85 3.22
C SER A 180 -7.31 -23.01 3.65
N ASP A 181 -8.53 -22.74 4.10
CA ASP A 181 -9.45 -23.75 4.63
C ASP A 181 -9.93 -24.69 3.52
N VAL A 182 -10.29 -24.14 2.35
CA VAL A 182 -10.66 -24.89 1.16
C VAL A 182 -9.47 -25.73 0.69
N THR A 183 -8.28 -25.14 0.62
CA THR A 183 -7.06 -25.83 0.18
C THR A 183 -6.71 -27.00 1.11
N GLU A 184 -6.74 -26.80 2.43
CA GLU A 184 -6.48 -27.85 3.41
C GLU A 184 -7.52 -28.97 3.37
N LYS A 185 -8.80 -28.63 3.24
CA LYS A 185 -9.88 -29.61 3.08
C LYS A 185 -9.67 -30.44 1.82
N PHE A 186 -9.36 -29.80 0.70
CA PHE A 186 -9.11 -30.49 -0.57
C PHE A 186 -7.92 -31.45 -0.47
N MET A 187 -6.78 -30.99 0.07
CA MET A 187 -5.61 -31.85 0.28
C MET A 187 -5.91 -33.04 1.20
N ARG A 188 -6.70 -32.84 2.27
CA ARG A 188 -7.13 -33.90 3.17
C ARG A 188 -7.97 -34.94 2.44
N GLN A 189 -8.93 -34.50 1.62
CA GLN A 189 -9.77 -35.40 0.84
C GLN A 189 -8.94 -36.19 -0.19
N CYS A 190 -8.02 -35.56 -0.91
CA CYS A 190 -7.09 -36.28 -1.80
C CYS A 190 -6.35 -37.41 -1.05
N LYS A 191 -5.87 -37.13 0.16
CA LYS A 191 -5.19 -38.11 1.00
C LYS A 191 -6.12 -39.25 1.45
N GLU A 192 -7.32 -38.94 1.93
CA GLU A 192 -8.34 -39.93 2.34
C GLU A 192 -8.71 -40.87 1.19
N HIS A 193 -8.81 -40.34 -0.02
CA HIS A 193 -9.09 -41.11 -1.24
C HIS A 193 -7.86 -41.73 -1.90
N GLN A 194 -6.66 -41.59 -1.30
CA GLN A 194 -5.40 -42.14 -1.79
C GLN A 194 -5.06 -41.68 -3.22
N ILE A 195 -5.31 -40.41 -3.53
CA ILE A 195 -4.91 -39.79 -4.79
C ILE A 195 -3.98 -38.61 -4.55
N SER A 196 -3.20 -38.26 -5.57
CA SER A 196 -2.38 -37.04 -5.52
C SER A 196 -3.23 -35.78 -5.70
N VAL A 197 -2.77 -34.65 -5.14
CA VAL A 197 -3.39 -33.33 -5.36
C VAL A 197 -3.43 -32.98 -6.85
N ASN A 198 -2.36 -33.31 -7.59
CA ASN A 198 -2.30 -33.15 -9.05
C ASN A 198 -3.45 -33.89 -9.74
N SER A 199 -3.69 -35.16 -9.38
CA SER A 199 -4.77 -35.97 -9.96
C SER A 199 -6.15 -35.43 -9.59
N GLY A 200 -6.34 -34.96 -8.35
CA GLY A 200 -7.58 -34.31 -7.92
C GLY A 200 -7.86 -33.03 -8.72
N LEU A 201 -6.86 -32.16 -8.90
CA LEU A 201 -6.98 -30.94 -9.70
C LEU A 201 -7.19 -31.25 -11.19
N THR A 202 -6.54 -32.28 -11.71
CA THR A 202 -6.73 -32.76 -13.09
C THR A 202 -8.18 -33.20 -13.29
N ALA A 203 -8.72 -34.00 -12.37
CA ALA A 203 -10.10 -34.46 -12.41
C ALA A 203 -11.10 -33.29 -12.36
N ALA A 204 -10.88 -32.32 -11.47
CA ALA A 204 -11.71 -31.11 -11.42
C ALA A 204 -11.60 -30.27 -12.70
N GLY A 205 -10.39 -30.12 -13.23
CA GLY A 205 -10.12 -29.36 -14.45
C GLY A 205 -10.79 -29.96 -15.68
N VAL A 206 -10.70 -31.28 -15.88
CA VAL A 206 -11.33 -31.95 -17.05
C VAL A 206 -12.85 -31.94 -16.94
N ILE A 207 -13.42 -32.06 -15.74
CA ILE A 207 -14.88 -31.94 -15.53
C ILE A 207 -15.34 -30.52 -15.85
N GLY A 208 -14.65 -29.50 -15.31
CA GLY A 208 -14.97 -28.10 -15.60
C GLY A 208 -14.83 -27.77 -17.09
N PHE A 209 -13.83 -28.35 -17.75
CA PHE A 209 -13.63 -28.24 -19.18
C PHE A 209 -14.79 -28.87 -19.96
N VAL A 210 -15.22 -30.09 -19.64
CA VAL A 210 -16.38 -30.72 -20.29
C VAL A 210 -17.67 -29.94 -20.07
N GLN A 211 -17.86 -29.38 -18.88
CA GLN A 211 -19.01 -28.52 -18.61
C GLN A 211 -19.01 -27.30 -19.55
N LEU A 212 -17.87 -26.63 -19.70
CA LEU A 212 -17.70 -25.52 -20.65
C LEU A 212 -18.01 -25.96 -22.09
N LEU A 213 -17.45 -27.10 -22.53
CA LEU A 213 -17.69 -27.62 -23.88
C LEU A 213 -19.18 -27.90 -24.14
N SER A 214 -19.87 -28.49 -23.15
CA SER A 214 -21.28 -28.81 -23.24
C SER A 214 -22.16 -27.55 -23.24
N GLU A 215 -21.79 -26.51 -22.49
CA GLU A 215 -22.51 -25.23 -22.45
C GLU A 215 -22.35 -24.47 -23.78
N GLU A 216 -21.19 -24.58 -24.42
CA GLU A 216 -20.86 -23.92 -25.70
C GLU A 216 -21.24 -24.74 -26.94
N GLY A 217 -21.92 -25.88 -26.77
CA GLY A 217 -22.62 -26.58 -27.86
C GLY A 217 -21.91 -27.79 -28.47
N ILE A 218 -20.79 -28.27 -27.90
CA ILE A 218 -20.32 -29.63 -28.19
C ILE A 218 -21.11 -30.58 -27.28
N ASP A 219 -22.11 -31.27 -27.81
CA ASP A 219 -22.94 -32.22 -27.05
C ASP A 219 -22.53 -33.68 -27.31
N GLN A 220 -21.86 -34.29 -26.34
CA GLN A 220 -21.47 -35.71 -26.34
C GLN A 220 -21.84 -36.34 -25.00
N ASP A 221 -22.15 -37.65 -25.00
CA ASP A 221 -22.38 -38.40 -23.75
C ASP A 221 -21.08 -38.58 -22.95
N THR A 222 -19.94 -38.68 -23.64
CA THR A 222 -18.61 -38.83 -23.08
C THR A 222 -17.58 -38.14 -23.97
N TYR A 223 -16.67 -37.39 -23.37
CA TYR A 223 -15.65 -36.60 -24.04
C TYR A 223 -14.28 -37.24 -23.82
N SER A 224 -13.50 -37.39 -24.88
CA SER A 224 -12.10 -37.80 -24.81
C SER A 224 -11.23 -36.56 -24.63
N VAL A 225 -11.00 -36.13 -23.38
CA VAL A 225 -10.22 -34.91 -23.08
C VAL A 225 -8.74 -35.24 -23.09
N SER A 226 -7.97 -34.52 -23.90
CA SER A 226 -6.52 -34.69 -23.99
C SER A 226 -5.78 -33.77 -23.01
N SER A 227 -4.91 -34.35 -22.20
CA SER A 227 -4.10 -33.61 -21.24
C SER A 227 -2.64 -34.01 -21.27
N ALA A 228 -1.74 -33.08 -20.97
CA ALA A 228 -0.33 -33.36 -20.73
C ALA A 228 0.06 -33.01 -19.30
N HIS A 229 1.01 -33.78 -18.76
CA HIS A 229 1.54 -33.56 -17.42
C HIS A 229 3.04 -33.31 -17.48
N LEU A 230 3.44 -32.15 -16.95
CA LEU A 230 4.84 -31.79 -16.76
C LEU A 230 5.36 -32.45 -15.49
N ILE A 231 6.56 -33.05 -15.57
CA ILE A 231 7.24 -33.63 -14.40
C ILE A 231 8.65 -33.11 -14.22
N ASN A 232 9.08 -33.10 -12.96
CA ASN A 232 10.46 -32.83 -12.59
C ASN A 232 11.31 -34.08 -12.82
N LEU A 233 12.23 -34.03 -13.77
CA LEU A 233 13.11 -35.13 -14.15
C LEU A 233 14.14 -35.48 -13.08
N ARG A 234 14.37 -34.59 -12.10
CA ARG A 234 15.20 -34.89 -10.92
C ARG A 234 14.70 -36.09 -10.11
N ARG A 235 13.46 -36.54 -10.33
CA ARG A 235 12.94 -37.81 -9.75
C ARG A 235 13.76 -39.05 -10.14
N PHE A 236 14.47 -39.00 -11.27
CA PHE A 236 15.29 -40.10 -11.76
C PHE A 236 16.75 -39.99 -11.33
N TRP A 237 17.07 -38.98 -10.53
CA TRP A 237 18.42 -38.74 -10.05
C TRP A 237 18.62 -39.39 -8.69
N ASP A 238 19.89 -39.59 -8.31
CA ASP A 238 20.24 -39.87 -6.91
C ASP A 238 19.66 -38.75 -6.02
N PRO A 239 18.79 -39.06 -5.02
CA PRO A 239 18.20 -38.07 -4.12
C PRO A 239 19.22 -37.14 -3.45
N LEU A 240 20.45 -37.63 -3.21
CA LEU A 240 21.54 -36.83 -2.62
C LEU A 240 22.01 -35.72 -3.57
N LYS A 241 21.77 -35.86 -4.88
CA LYS A 241 22.10 -34.87 -5.90
C LYS A 241 20.96 -33.88 -6.16
N VAL A 242 19.76 -34.02 -5.60
CA VAL A 242 18.59 -33.22 -6.01
C VAL A 242 18.53 -31.84 -5.35
N LYS A 243 18.93 -31.74 -4.09
CA LYS A 243 18.56 -30.61 -3.20
C LYS A 243 19.09 -29.24 -3.66
N ASP A 244 20.30 -29.19 -4.20
CA ASP A 244 21.00 -27.93 -4.49
C ASP A 244 21.20 -27.68 -6.00
N ASN A 245 20.53 -28.45 -6.87
CA ASN A 245 20.82 -28.44 -8.30
C ASN A 245 19.86 -27.55 -9.12
N LEU A 246 20.43 -26.52 -9.72
CA LEU A 246 19.77 -25.59 -10.63
C LEU A 246 19.90 -26.07 -12.09
N GLY A 247 18.88 -25.78 -12.90
CA GLY A 247 18.83 -26.09 -14.33
C GLY A 247 17.44 -26.50 -14.80
N CYS A 248 17.25 -26.56 -16.12
CA CYS A 248 15.97 -26.90 -16.72
C CYS A 248 15.82 -28.42 -16.88
N TYR A 249 15.13 -29.07 -15.94
CA TYR A 249 14.93 -30.52 -15.91
C TYR A 249 13.45 -30.87 -15.82
N VAL A 250 12.72 -30.43 -16.83
CA VAL A 250 11.30 -30.69 -17.02
C VAL A 250 11.09 -31.66 -18.17
N GLY A 251 10.12 -32.56 -18.05
CA GLY A 251 9.76 -33.48 -19.13
C GLY A 251 8.26 -33.76 -19.20
N PHE A 252 7.84 -34.28 -20.36
CA PHE A 252 6.46 -34.66 -20.65
C PHE A 252 6.34 -36.17 -20.74
N ILE A 253 5.45 -36.78 -19.98
CA ILE A 253 5.24 -38.25 -19.99
C ILE A 253 4.35 -38.69 -21.16
N GLY A 254 4.05 -37.78 -22.09
CA GLY A 254 3.14 -37.98 -23.21
C GLY A 254 1.73 -37.49 -22.91
N ARG A 255 0.85 -37.63 -23.91
CA ARG A 255 -0.56 -37.23 -23.84
C ARG A 255 -1.40 -38.30 -23.13
N HIS A 256 -2.29 -37.86 -22.25
CA HIS A 256 -3.25 -38.66 -21.54
C HIS A 256 -4.66 -38.32 -22.03
N PHE A 257 -5.44 -39.34 -22.37
CA PHE A 257 -6.84 -39.18 -22.79
C PHE A 257 -7.76 -39.64 -21.66
N THR A 258 -8.47 -38.70 -21.04
CA THR A 258 -9.42 -38.99 -19.97
C THR A 258 -10.82 -39.03 -20.54
N GLN A 259 -11.44 -40.22 -20.51
CA GLN A 259 -12.86 -40.38 -20.87
C GLN A 259 -13.72 -39.76 -19.77
N THR A 260 -14.30 -38.60 -20.06
CA THR A 260 -15.02 -37.77 -19.10
C THR A 260 -16.50 -37.73 -19.48
N PRO A 261 -17.41 -38.28 -18.65
CA PRO A 261 -18.84 -38.18 -18.90
C PRO A 261 -19.31 -36.73 -18.94
N LYS A 262 -20.39 -36.45 -19.68
CA LYS A 262 -21.01 -35.11 -19.73
C LYS A 262 -21.30 -34.52 -18.35
N THR A 263 -21.71 -35.36 -17.41
CA THR A 263 -21.95 -34.98 -16.02
C THR A 263 -21.28 -35.96 -15.07
N VAL A 264 -20.61 -35.43 -14.05
CA VAL A 264 -20.03 -36.21 -12.94
C VAL A 264 -20.62 -35.67 -11.66
N SER A 265 -21.37 -36.48 -10.92
CA SER A 265 -21.98 -36.01 -9.67
C SER A 265 -20.93 -35.80 -8.56
N LYS A 266 -21.30 -35.03 -7.53
CA LYS A 266 -20.45 -34.84 -6.34
C LYS A 266 -20.07 -36.17 -5.65
N HIS A 267 -20.96 -37.17 -5.71
CA HIS A 267 -20.72 -38.49 -5.12
C HIS A 267 -19.77 -39.35 -5.97
N GLU A 268 -19.75 -39.13 -7.28
CA GLU A 268 -18.90 -39.87 -8.23
C GLU A 268 -17.52 -39.25 -8.43
N PHE A 269 -17.36 -37.96 -8.10
CA PHE A 269 -16.12 -37.21 -8.29
C PHE A 269 -14.87 -37.97 -7.84
N TRP A 270 -14.87 -38.53 -6.62
CA TRP A 270 -13.70 -39.22 -6.09
C TRP A 270 -13.43 -40.56 -6.76
N THR A 271 -14.47 -41.25 -7.24
CA THR A 271 -14.31 -42.47 -8.05
C THR A 271 -13.69 -42.13 -9.40
N PHE A 272 -14.16 -41.08 -10.05
CA PHE A 272 -13.58 -40.56 -11.29
C PHE A 272 -12.13 -40.12 -11.09
N ALA A 273 -11.85 -39.34 -10.04
CA ALA A 273 -10.50 -38.86 -9.73
C ALA A 273 -9.51 -40.00 -9.42
N LYS A 274 -9.97 -41.13 -8.86
CA LYS A 274 -9.16 -42.35 -8.70
C LYS A 274 -8.78 -43.00 -10.03
N GLY A 275 -9.67 -42.96 -11.02
CA GLY A 275 -9.37 -43.39 -12.40
C GLY A 275 -8.26 -42.54 -13.00
N VAL A 276 -8.44 -41.21 -12.99
CA VAL A 276 -7.43 -40.23 -13.43
C VAL A 276 -6.10 -40.44 -12.70
N HIS A 277 -6.14 -40.69 -11.39
CA HIS A 277 -4.95 -40.96 -10.60
C HIS A 277 -4.22 -42.23 -11.05
N SER A 278 -4.97 -43.32 -11.24
CA SER A 278 -4.41 -44.61 -11.66
C SER A 278 -3.74 -44.49 -13.03
N ASP A 279 -4.39 -43.84 -13.99
CA ASP A 279 -3.84 -43.66 -15.34
C ASP A 279 -2.54 -42.83 -15.32
N PHE A 280 -2.55 -41.71 -14.61
CA PHE A 280 -1.37 -40.88 -14.44
C PHE A 280 -0.24 -41.63 -13.73
N TYR A 281 -0.54 -42.28 -12.61
CA TYR A 281 0.46 -42.96 -11.78
C TYR A 281 1.05 -44.19 -12.48
N ASN A 282 0.24 -44.94 -13.23
CA ASN A 282 0.72 -46.08 -14.01
C ASN A 282 1.66 -45.64 -15.14
N SER A 283 1.34 -44.54 -15.84
CA SER A 283 2.21 -43.98 -16.87
C SER A 283 3.54 -43.51 -16.28
N LEU A 284 3.46 -42.76 -15.17
CA LEU A 284 4.60 -42.19 -14.45
C LEU A 284 5.60 -43.23 -13.91
N ASN A 285 5.11 -44.40 -13.52
CA ASN A 285 5.92 -45.48 -12.95
C ASN A 285 6.08 -46.67 -13.89
N SER A 286 5.71 -46.53 -15.17
CA SER A 286 5.92 -47.56 -16.17
C SER A 286 7.41 -47.72 -16.48
N SER A 287 7.83 -48.93 -16.88
CA SER A 287 9.16 -49.18 -17.44
C SER A 287 9.47 -48.32 -18.67
N ASP A 288 8.42 -47.88 -19.37
CA ASP A 288 8.50 -47.20 -20.65
C ASP A 288 8.57 -45.67 -20.51
N VAL A 289 8.57 -45.13 -19.29
CA VAL A 289 8.54 -43.68 -19.04
C VAL A 289 9.69 -42.95 -19.70
N LEU A 290 10.89 -43.56 -19.77
CA LEU A 290 12.06 -42.98 -20.43
C LEU A 290 11.88 -42.92 -21.96
N TYR A 291 11.28 -43.94 -22.59
CA TYR A 291 10.96 -43.87 -24.01
C TYR A 291 9.87 -42.84 -24.30
N ARG A 292 8.87 -42.67 -23.41
CA ARG A 292 7.85 -41.61 -23.55
C ARG A 292 8.47 -40.21 -23.47
N LEU A 293 9.40 -40.00 -22.53
CA LEU A 293 10.17 -38.77 -22.40
C LEU A 293 11.03 -38.50 -23.65
N ALA A 294 11.75 -39.51 -24.13
CA ALA A 294 12.56 -39.41 -25.34
C ALA A 294 11.70 -39.12 -26.58
N PHE A 295 10.55 -39.78 -26.73
CA PHE A 295 9.61 -39.52 -27.82
C PHE A 295 9.08 -38.08 -27.79
N GLY A 296 8.79 -37.54 -26.61
CA GLY A 296 8.40 -36.13 -26.44
C GLY A 296 9.45 -35.15 -26.99
N LEU A 297 10.75 -35.45 -26.83
CA LEU A 297 11.83 -34.63 -27.40
C LEU A 297 11.84 -34.66 -28.93
N VAL A 298 11.51 -35.80 -29.55
CA VAL A 298 11.38 -35.91 -31.02
C VAL A 298 10.23 -35.04 -31.52
N CYS A 299 9.09 -35.05 -30.83
CA CYS A 299 7.93 -34.23 -31.22
C CYS A 299 8.21 -32.73 -31.13
N LEU A 300 9.02 -32.28 -30.17
CA LEU A 300 9.37 -30.85 -30.03
C LEU A 300 10.23 -30.31 -31.18
N GLN A 301 10.86 -31.18 -31.99
CA GLN A 301 11.69 -30.78 -33.14
C GLN A 301 10.88 -30.60 -34.44
N SER A 302 9.57 -30.83 -34.46
CA SER A 302 8.75 -30.63 -35.66
C SER A 302 8.49 -29.15 -35.92
N GLU A 303 8.60 -28.71 -37.19
CA GLU A 303 8.58 -27.30 -37.60
C GLU A 303 7.23 -26.57 -37.42
N GLU A 304 6.13 -27.27 -37.11
CA GLU A 304 4.84 -26.63 -36.87
C GLU A 304 4.41 -26.70 -35.39
N PRO A 305 4.38 -25.57 -34.66
CA PRO A 305 3.90 -25.51 -33.29
C PRO A 305 2.37 -25.51 -33.29
N HIS A 306 1.76 -26.68 -33.47
CA HIS A 306 0.35 -26.90 -33.17
C HIS A 306 0.21 -27.36 -31.73
N LEU A 307 -0.69 -26.75 -30.97
CA LEU A 307 -1.12 -27.29 -29.68
C LEU A 307 -1.86 -28.60 -29.98
N ASP A 308 -1.26 -29.72 -29.58
CA ASP A 308 -1.75 -31.07 -29.87
C ASP A 308 -2.64 -31.64 -28.75
N ARG A 309 -3.12 -30.77 -27.86
CA ARG A 309 -3.78 -31.12 -26.60
C ARG A 309 -4.70 -30.01 -26.08
N ASP A 310 -5.71 -30.39 -25.30
CA ASP A 310 -6.67 -29.46 -24.69
C ASP A 310 -6.10 -28.78 -23.45
N LEU A 311 -5.49 -29.55 -22.54
CA LEU A 311 -5.06 -29.08 -21.23
C LEU A 311 -3.61 -29.46 -20.92
N THR A 312 -2.91 -28.64 -20.15
CA THR A 312 -1.61 -28.98 -19.57
C THR A 312 -1.66 -28.72 -18.08
N PHE A 313 -1.30 -29.72 -17.27
CA PHE A 313 -1.28 -29.61 -15.82
C PHE A 313 0.15 -29.63 -15.29
N ASN A 314 0.43 -28.70 -14.38
CA ASN A 314 1.67 -28.60 -13.64
C ASN A 314 1.35 -28.26 -12.18
N THR A 315 2.00 -28.93 -11.24
CA THR A 315 1.89 -28.62 -9.81
C THR A 315 3.29 -28.60 -9.19
N LEU A 316 3.62 -27.51 -8.48
CA LEU A 316 4.90 -27.36 -7.78
C LEU A 316 4.90 -27.95 -6.36
N GLY A 317 3.75 -28.46 -5.91
CA GLY A 317 3.55 -29.02 -4.58
C GLY A 317 3.45 -27.96 -3.48
N ASN A 318 3.64 -28.40 -2.24
CA ASN A 318 3.63 -27.51 -1.07
C ASN A 318 4.95 -26.75 -0.97
N LEU A 319 4.88 -25.42 -1.10
CA LEU A 319 6.02 -24.52 -1.05
C LEU A 319 6.15 -23.75 0.28
N THR A 320 5.27 -23.99 1.25
CA THR A 320 5.17 -23.21 2.50
C THR A 320 6.50 -23.16 3.25
N SER A 321 7.24 -24.27 3.33
CA SER A 321 8.53 -24.30 4.02
C SER A 321 9.62 -23.48 3.31
N SER A 322 9.55 -23.36 1.99
CA SER A 322 10.54 -22.63 1.17
C SER A 322 10.37 -21.12 1.31
N PHE A 323 9.17 -20.65 1.67
CA PHE A 323 8.83 -19.22 1.78
C PHE A 323 8.25 -18.86 3.14
N ALA A 324 8.63 -19.60 4.19
CA ALA A 324 8.19 -19.32 5.55
C ALA A 324 8.55 -17.89 5.96
N GLY A 325 7.69 -17.29 6.81
CA GLY A 325 7.90 -15.93 7.34
C GLY A 325 9.27 -15.79 7.99
N ARG A 326 9.90 -14.65 7.75
CA ARG A 326 11.22 -14.30 8.27
C ARG A 326 11.11 -13.18 9.30
N LYS A 327 12.25 -12.71 9.82
CA LYS A 327 12.26 -11.77 10.94
C LYS A 327 11.78 -10.38 10.54
N HIS A 328 12.11 -9.95 9.32
CA HIS A 328 11.87 -8.60 8.82
C HIS A 328 10.94 -8.55 7.60
N LEU A 329 10.58 -9.71 7.05
CA LEU A 329 9.73 -9.85 5.89
C LEU A 329 8.89 -11.13 5.93
N GLN A 330 7.85 -11.16 5.11
CA GLN A 330 6.97 -12.30 4.89
C GLN A 330 6.50 -12.32 3.44
N VAL A 331 6.56 -13.49 2.81
CA VAL A 331 5.95 -13.71 1.50
C VAL A 331 4.46 -14.01 1.72
N THR A 332 3.59 -13.24 1.08
CA THR A 332 2.12 -13.39 1.22
C THR A 332 1.49 -14.05 0.01
N HIS A 333 2.03 -13.83 -1.19
CA HIS A 333 1.56 -14.45 -2.42
C HIS A 333 2.76 -14.86 -3.28
N LEU A 334 2.60 -15.96 -4.00
CA LEU A 334 3.55 -16.45 -4.98
C LEU A 334 2.75 -16.94 -6.19
N VAL A 335 3.00 -16.38 -7.35
CA VAL A 335 2.38 -16.79 -8.61
C VAL A 335 3.49 -17.18 -9.57
N ASN A 336 3.41 -18.39 -10.12
CA ASN A 336 4.27 -18.83 -11.20
C ASN A 336 3.44 -18.91 -12.48
N THR A 337 3.95 -18.32 -13.55
CA THR A 337 3.29 -18.23 -14.84
C THR A 337 4.31 -18.47 -15.93
N SER A 338 3.85 -18.94 -17.09
CA SER A 338 4.74 -19.14 -18.23
C SER A 338 4.14 -18.53 -19.48
N SER A 339 4.91 -17.73 -20.20
CA SER A 339 4.52 -17.19 -21.51
C SER A 339 4.85 -18.21 -22.60
N ILE A 340 3.83 -18.57 -23.39
CA ILE A 340 3.92 -19.60 -24.44
C ILE A 340 3.67 -19.04 -25.85
N GLN A 341 3.42 -17.73 -25.96
CA GLN A 341 3.09 -17.07 -27.22
C GLN A 341 4.19 -17.13 -28.29
N ASN A 342 5.46 -17.19 -27.87
CA ASN A 342 6.63 -17.35 -28.74
C ASN A 342 7.17 -18.78 -28.55
N THR A 343 6.55 -19.73 -29.24
CA THR A 343 6.72 -21.19 -29.03
C THR A 343 8.14 -21.73 -29.25
N THR A 344 9.12 -20.90 -29.60
CA THR A 344 10.53 -21.28 -29.70
C THR A 344 11.24 -21.38 -28.35
N THR A 345 10.77 -20.66 -27.32
CA THR A 345 11.29 -20.74 -25.93
C THR A 345 10.20 -20.32 -24.96
N VAL A 346 9.85 -21.19 -24.01
CA VAL A 346 8.95 -20.82 -22.90
C VAL A 346 9.66 -19.81 -21.99
N TRP A 347 8.94 -18.82 -21.47
CA TRP A 347 9.49 -17.87 -20.48
C TRP A 347 8.74 -18.06 -19.16
N ASP A 348 9.47 -18.21 -18.06
CA ASP A 348 8.87 -18.33 -16.73
C ASP A 348 8.89 -16.98 -16.04
N HIS A 349 7.74 -16.58 -15.51
CA HIS A 349 7.58 -15.37 -14.72
C HIS A 349 7.05 -15.76 -13.35
N ILE A 350 7.83 -15.44 -12.32
CA ILE A 350 7.43 -15.66 -10.93
C ILE A 350 7.25 -14.31 -10.26
N SER A 351 6.04 -14.04 -9.80
CA SER A 351 5.78 -12.89 -8.94
C SER A 351 5.67 -13.34 -7.49
N CYS A 352 6.31 -12.61 -6.59
CA CYS A 352 6.10 -12.76 -5.16
C CYS A 352 5.70 -11.42 -4.55
N THR A 353 4.65 -11.46 -3.74
CA THR A 353 4.25 -10.34 -2.90
C THR A 353 4.93 -10.50 -1.55
N ILE A 354 5.74 -9.51 -1.19
CA ILE A 354 6.48 -9.47 0.07
C ILE A 354 5.92 -8.34 0.92
N ARG A 355 5.55 -8.67 2.15
CA ARG A 355 5.35 -7.66 3.20
C ARG A 355 6.60 -7.58 4.05
N GLY A 356 6.98 -6.39 4.48
CA GLY A 356 8.15 -6.24 5.35
C GLY A 356 8.18 -4.92 6.09
N ARG A 357 9.23 -4.75 6.90
CA ARG A 357 9.60 -3.46 7.50
C ARG A 357 10.51 -2.63 6.59
N PHE A 358 10.79 -3.16 5.40
CA PHE A 358 11.58 -2.46 4.42
C PHE A 358 10.92 -1.13 4.07
N ARG A 359 11.74 -0.09 4.10
CA ARG A 359 11.51 1.16 3.38
C ARG A 359 12.80 1.35 2.58
N SER A 360 12.90 0.82 1.35
CA SER A 360 14.11 1.04 0.52
C SER A 360 14.37 2.51 0.40
N GLY A 361 15.64 2.88 0.52
CA GLY A 361 16.14 4.17 0.07
C GLY A 361 17.04 4.84 1.09
N HIS A 362 17.69 5.91 0.61
CA HIS A 362 18.34 6.88 1.48
C HIS A 362 17.32 7.38 2.52
N VAL A 363 17.56 7.11 3.81
CA VAL A 363 16.71 7.65 4.89
C VAL A 363 17.18 9.08 5.18
N PRO A 364 16.40 10.12 4.81
CA PRO A 364 16.86 11.48 4.88
C PRO A 364 17.07 11.89 6.34
N LEU A 365 18.18 12.59 6.59
CA LEU A 365 18.47 13.22 7.87
C LEU A 365 18.06 14.69 7.81
N ALA A 366 17.17 15.12 8.71
CA ALA A 366 16.89 16.52 8.96
C ALA A 366 17.48 16.95 10.30
N VAL A 367 18.20 18.08 10.30
CA VAL A 367 18.63 18.74 11.54
C VAL A 367 17.57 19.76 11.91
N ILE A 368 17.10 19.76 13.15
CA ILE A 368 16.17 20.78 13.65
C ILE A 368 16.91 21.84 14.46
N TYR A 369 16.78 23.09 14.05
CA TYR A 369 17.22 24.27 14.78
C TYR A 369 16.08 24.77 15.67
N VAL A 370 16.18 24.49 16.97
CA VAL A 370 15.15 24.81 17.97
C VAL A 370 15.78 25.24 19.30
N GLY A 371 15.15 26.19 20.00
CA GLY A 371 15.63 26.70 21.28
C GLY A 371 15.55 25.66 22.42
N ASN A 372 16.53 25.72 23.34
CA ASN A 372 16.67 24.78 24.47
C ASN A 372 15.43 24.62 25.36
N LEU A 373 14.61 25.68 25.51
CA LEU A 373 13.38 25.63 26.29
C LEU A 373 12.32 24.74 25.63
N PHE A 374 12.22 24.75 24.31
CA PHE A 374 11.26 23.93 23.54
C PHE A 374 11.63 22.45 23.53
N VAL A 375 12.92 22.13 23.47
CA VAL A 375 13.40 20.74 23.59
C VAL A 375 13.07 20.16 24.97
N LYS A 376 13.18 20.97 26.03
CA LYS A 376 12.92 20.55 27.41
C LYS A 376 11.44 20.50 27.79
N ALA A 377 10.57 21.26 27.11
CA ALA A 377 9.14 21.39 27.44
C ALA A 377 8.26 20.19 27.02
N GLY A 378 8.82 19.05 26.61
CA GLY A 378 8.07 17.88 26.14
C GLY A 378 7.56 17.99 24.69
N TRP A 379 7.35 19.20 24.17
CA TRP A 379 6.85 19.46 22.82
C TRP A 379 7.64 18.72 21.72
N TYR A 380 8.98 18.84 21.71
CA TYR A 380 9.85 18.18 20.72
C TYR A 380 9.68 16.66 20.75
N ARG A 381 9.67 16.07 21.96
CA ARG A 381 9.53 14.63 22.14
C ARG A 381 8.21 14.13 21.57
N GLU A 382 7.11 14.83 21.85
CA GLU A 382 5.78 14.43 21.39
C GLU A 382 5.58 14.61 19.89
N HIS A 383 6.03 15.73 19.32
CA HIS A 383 5.83 16.01 17.90
C HIS A 383 6.74 15.17 17.00
N MET A 384 7.92 14.77 17.50
CA MET A 384 8.84 13.90 16.77
C MET A 384 8.60 12.41 17.06
N ARG A 385 7.63 12.05 17.90
CA ARG A 385 7.45 10.67 18.36
C ARG A 385 7.25 9.69 17.21
N ASP A 386 6.35 9.99 16.28
CA ASP A 386 6.08 9.08 15.16
C ASP A 386 7.27 8.94 14.22
N ILE A 387 8.13 9.96 14.14
CA ILE A 387 9.39 9.86 13.40
C ILE A 387 10.35 8.92 14.12
N HIS A 388 10.57 9.13 15.43
CA HIS A 388 11.51 8.30 16.22
C HIS A 388 11.06 6.85 16.40
N GLU A 389 9.74 6.62 16.51
CA GLU A 389 9.14 5.28 16.65
C GLU A 389 8.87 4.61 15.29
N GLY A 390 9.20 5.27 14.17
CA GLY A 390 9.05 4.71 12.83
C GLY A 390 7.59 4.54 12.38
N ARG A 391 6.66 5.36 12.88
CA ARG A 391 5.22 5.32 12.59
C ARG A 391 4.78 6.19 11.41
N CYS A 392 5.61 7.11 10.90
CA CYS A 392 5.29 7.91 9.70
C CYS A 392 5.26 7.04 8.44
N ALA A 393 4.50 7.40 7.38
CA ALA A 393 4.46 6.62 6.13
C ALA A 393 5.85 6.42 5.48
N PHE A 394 6.62 7.51 5.35
CA PHE A 394 8.01 7.48 4.86
C PHE A 394 9.01 7.67 6.00
N PRO A 395 10.20 7.04 5.96
CA PRO A 395 11.17 7.12 7.04
C PRO A 395 11.99 8.40 6.94
N CYS A 396 12.26 9.06 8.05
CA CYS A 396 13.32 10.06 8.11
C CYS A 396 13.94 10.07 9.51
N ARG A 397 15.13 10.64 9.63
CA ARG A 397 15.80 10.85 10.90
C ARG A 397 15.77 12.34 11.22
N VAL A 398 15.41 12.69 12.45
CA VAL A 398 15.48 14.07 12.92
C VAL A 398 16.43 14.15 14.11
N THR A 399 17.26 15.19 14.14
CA THR A 399 18.23 15.41 15.23
C THR A 399 18.38 16.89 15.56
N THR A 400 18.62 17.20 16.83
CA THR A 400 19.00 18.55 17.29
C THR A 400 20.52 18.77 17.28
N ASP A 401 21.30 17.79 16.82
CA ASP A 401 22.75 17.87 16.74
C ASP A 401 23.20 18.72 15.54
N LEU A 402 23.50 20.00 15.82
CA LEU A 402 23.92 20.97 14.81
C LEU A 402 25.26 20.61 14.15
N THR A 403 26.06 19.69 14.71
CA THR A 403 27.30 19.24 14.05
C THR A 403 27.03 18.48 12.75
N LYS A 404 25.80 18.00 12.54
CA LYS A 404 25.41 17.20 11.38
C LYS A 404 24.86 18.00 10.22
N ILE A 405 24.78 19.34 10.32
CA ILE A 405 24.15 20.20 9.31
C ILE A 405 24.73 19.95 7.92
N GLN A 406 26.05 19.88 7.77
CA GLN A 406 26.70 19.70 6.47
C GLN A 406 26.37 18.35 5.81
N THR A 407 26.10 17.33 6.61
CA THR A 407 25.76 15.97 6.14
C THR A 407 24.25 15.70 6.09
N ALA A 408 23.44 16.61 6.62
CA ALA A 408 22.00 16.47 6.65
C ALA A 408 21.40 16.74 5.26
N ASN A 409 20.27 16.11 4.98
CA ASN A 409 19.50 16.39 3.77
C ASN A 409 18.73 17.69 3.88
N ALA A 410 18.29 18.07 5.08
CA ALA A 410 17.57 19.32 5.29
C ALA A 410 17.84 19.89 6.68
N VAL A 411 17.54 21.19 6.83
CA VAL A 411 17.54 21.89 8.11
C VAL A 411 16.14 22.45 8.35
N LEU A 412 15.47 21.98 9.40
CA LEU A 412 14.17 22.47 9.85
C LEU A 412 14.39 23.58 10.88
N ILE A 413 14.00 24.81 10.56
CA ILE A 413 14.31 25.98 11.38
C ILE A 413 13.02 26.50 12.03
N HIS A 414 12.91 26.31 13.35
CA HIS A 414 11.77 26.81 14.11
C HIS A 414 11.85 28.33 14.25
N LEU A 415 10.88 29.06 13.67
CA LEU A 415 10.94 30.52 13.54
C LEU A 415 11.05 31.24 14.90
N LEU A 416 10.32 30.76 15.92
CA LEU A 416 10.39 31.25 17.31
C LEU A 416 11.75 31.07 17.99
N SER A 417 12.65 30.25 17.41
CA SER A 417 14.00 30.02 17.93
C SER A 417 15.05 30.98 17.36
N ILE A 418 14.68 31.80 16.38
CA ILE A 418 15.57 32.77 15.75
C ILE A 418 15.69 34.00 16.66
N LYS A 419 16.93 34.36 17.01
CA LYS A 419 17.25 35.57 17.79
C LYS A 419 17.63 36.75 16.89
N SER A 420 18.45 36.49 15.88
CA SER A 420 18.81 37.43 14.82
C SER A 420 19.29 36.65 13.59
N ARG A 421 19.35 37.30 12.42
CA ARG A 421 19.91 36.71 11.19
C ARG A 421 21.36 36.29 11.39
N GLU A 422 22.16 37.13 12.03
CA GLU A 422 23.59 36.92 12.25
C GLU A 422 23.81 35.70 13.14
N LYS A 423 23.03 35.56 14.22
CA LYS A 423 23.14 34.41 15.12
C LYS A 423 22.74 33.11 14.43
N LEU A 424 21.66 33.13 13.65
CA LEU A 424 21.23 31.97 12.87
C LEU A 424 22.32 31.53 11.90
N LEU A 425 22.90 32.46 11.14
CA LEU A 425 23.97 32.16 10.20
C LEU A 425 25.25 31.72 10.91
N GLN A 426 25.58 32.29 12.07
CA GLN A 426 26.72 31.83 12.88
C GLN A 426 26.55 30.38 13.32
N ASP A 427 25.34 29.98 13.70
CA ASP A 427 25.07 28.63 14.22
C ASP A 427 24.93 27.58 13.11
N LEU A 428 24.52 27.99 11.91
CA LEU A 428 24.19 27.06 10.81
C LEU A 428 25.13 27.16 9.58
N ALA A 429 26.06 28.11 9.54
CA ALA A 429 26.97 28.26 8.40
C ALA A 429 27.96 27.09 8.24
N PRO A 430 28.41 26.80 7.01
CA PRO A 430 28.09 27.49 5.74
C PRO A 430 26.72 27.10 5.16
N ARG A 431 26.08 28.04 4.44
CA ARG A 431 24.78 27.85 3.77
C ARG A 431 24.97 27.34 2.34
N ASP A 432 24.56 26.11 2.07
CA ASP A 432 24.43 25.56 0.72
C ASP A 432 22.98 25.72 0.21
N PRO A 433 22.70 26.58 -0.80
CA PRO A 433 21.34 26.82 -1.32
C PRO A 433 20.59 25.60 -1.85
N THR A 434 21.30 24.51 -2.19
CA THR A 434 20.69 23.26 -2.67
C THR A 434 20.16 22.40 -1.53
N GLN A 435 20.70 22.57 -0.33
CA GLN A 435 20.16 21.96 0.89
C GLN A 435 18.89 22.71 1.33
N PRO A 436 17.74 22.02 1.49
CA PRO A 436 16.53 22.61 2.03
C PRO A 436 16.75 23.17 3.44
N TRP A 437 16.63 24.48 3.58
CA TRP A 437 16.43 25.18 4.84
C TRP A 437 14.96 25.55 4.92
N ILE A 438 14.23 24.74 5.68
CA ILE A 438 12.79 24.74 5.78
C ILE A 438 12.39 25.63 6.96
N MET A 439 11.70 26.73 6.68
CA MET A 439 11.06 27.52 7.75
C MET A 439 9.94 26.69 8.37
N PHE A 440 9.93 26.57 9.69
CA PHE A 440 8.91 25.84 10.45
C PHE A 440 8.26 26.75 11.48
N GLU A 441 6.95 26.95 11.33
CA GLU A 441 6.14 27.72 12.28
C GLU A 441 4.67 27.26 12.21
N PRO A 442 4.12 26.62 13.26
CA PRO A 442 2.72 26.22 13.30
C PRO A 442 1.76 27.38 13.61
N GLU A 443 2.24 28.48 14.20
CA GLU A 443 1.39 29.61 14.62
C GLU A 443 1.32 30.74 13.58
N THR A 444 0.33 31.62 13.74
CA THR A 444 0.19 32.80 12.87
C THR A 444 1.29 33.82 13.09
N PRO A 445 1.50 34.79 12.17
CA PRO A 445 2.47 35.86 12.36
C PRO A 445 2.33 36.66 13.66
N PHE A 446 1.13 36.67 14.27
CA PHE A 446 0.87 37.35 15.54
C PHE A 446 1.18 36.51 16.78
N ASN A 447 1.37 35.20 16.64
CA ASN A 447 1.64 34.28 17.75
C ASN A 447 2.95 33.49 17.59
N GLY A 448 3.60 33.57 16.41
CA GLY A 448 4.96 33.06 16.18
C GLY A 448 6.02 33.92 16.87
N ASN A 449 7.11 34.24 16.18
CA ASN A 449 8.19 35.06 16.75
C ASN A 449 7.84 36.57 16.83
N VAL A 450 6.97 36.93 17.77
CA VAL A 450 6.49 38.31 17.95
C VAL A 450 7.60 39.32 18.24
N PHE A 451 8.69 38.90 18.87
CA PHE A 451 9.86 39.75 19.13
C PHE A 451 10.66 40.06 17.86
N PHE A 452 10.54 39.21 16.85
CA PHE A 452 11.21 39.33 15.56
C PHE A 452 10.30 39.90 14.46
N PHE A 453 9.06 40.30 14.81
CA PHE A 453 8.02 40.65 13.84
C PHE A 453 8.42 41.78 12.87
N ASN A 454 9.12 42.81 13.37
CA ASN A 454 9.59 43.92 12.54
C ASN A 454 10.84 43.57 11.71
N GLU A 455 11.54 42.51 12.09
CA GLU A 455 12.82 42.08 11.52
C GLU A 455 12.68 40.93 10.52
N TYR A 456 11.47 40.42 10.24
CA TYR A 456 11.29 39.33 9.27
C TYR A 456 11.90 39.61 7.88
N HIS A 457 11.98 40.88 7.47
CA HIS A 457 12.65 41.28 6.22
C HIS A 457 14.15 40.94 6.20
N THR A 458 14.78 40.84 7.38
CA THR A 458 16.19 40.41 7.50
C THR A 458 16.35 38.92 7.22
N LEU A 459 15.28 38.12 7.13
CA LEU A 459 15.35 36.69 6.77
C LEU A 459 15.18 36.43 5.27
N ASN A 460 15.07 37.49 4.46
CA ASN A 460 15.04 37.39 3.02
C ASN A 460 16.22 36.56 2.50
N GLY A 461 15.91 35.60 1.63
CA GLY A 461 16.89 34.70 1.02
C GLY A 461 17.45 33.59 1.92
N ILE A 462 17.02 33.47 3.18
CA ILE A 462 17.51 32.42 4.10
C ILE A 462 16.87 31.07 3.77
N PHE A 463 15.53 31.05 3.74
CA PHE A 463 14.75 29.85 3.55
C PHE A 463 14.54 29.58 2.06
N ASN A 464 14.67 28.33 1.67
CA ASN A 464 14.31 27.86 0.33
C ASN A 464 13.14 26.88 0.36
N ARG A 465 12.59 26.58 1.54
CA ARG A 465 11.37 25.78 1.70
C ARG A 465 10.58 26.27 2.90
N THR A 466 9.28 26.00 2.91
CA THR A 466 8.36 26.41 3.97
C THR A 466 7.54 25.24 4.48
N MET A 467 7.35 25.19 5.79
CA MET A 467 6.49 24.24 6.50
C MET A 467 5.58 25.01 7.47
N HIS A 468 4.30 25.14 7.09
CA HIS A 468 3.35 26.05 7.75
C HIS A 468 1.90 25.64 7.46
N TYR A 469 0.93 26.21 8.19
CA TYR A 469 -0.49 25.93 7.97
C TYR A 469 -1.04 26.39 6.61
N ARG A 470 -0.34 27.28 5.92
CA ARG A 470 -0.82 27.86 4.65
C ARG A 470 -0.79 26.80 3.56
N ARG A 471 -1.80 26.76 2.69
CA ARG A 471 -1.87 25.79 1.59
C ARG A 471 -0.79 25.98 0.53
N ASP A 472 -0.20 27.17 0.44
CA ASP A 472 0.89 27.49 -0.49
C ASP A 472 2.30 27.22 0.09
N SER A 473 2.39 26.50 1.21
CA SER A 473 3.67 26.04 1.77
C SER A 473 4.16 24.77 1.08
N ASP A 474 5.47 24.56 0.99
CA ASP A 474 6.04 23.35 0.39
C ASP A 474 5.66 22.08 1.16
N ILE A 475 5.55 22.22 2.49
CA ILE A 475 5.09 21.18 3.41
C ILE A 475 3.91 21.75 4.21
N GLN A 476 2.69 21.28 3.92
CA GLN A 476 1.52 21.78 4.61
C GLN A 476 1.44 21.19 6.02
N LEU A 477 1.29 22.06 7.01
CA LEU A 477 1.16 21.70 8.42
C LEU A 477 -0.32 21.75 8.82
N LEU A 478 -0.97 20.60 8.91
CA LEU A 478 -2.36 20.50 9.33
C LEU A 478 -2.48 20.04 10.79
N HIS A 479 -3.18 20.81 11.62
CA HIS A 479 -3.52 20.41 12.99
C HIS A 479 -4.55 19.26 13.04
N GLY A 480 -5.32 19.08 11.96
CA GLY A 480 -6.29 18.01 11.75
C GLY A 480 -6.99 18.15 10.40
N PHE A 481 -7.85 17.18 10.05
CA PHE A 481 -8.64 17.17 8.81
C PHE A 481 -9.80 16.16 8.95
N ILE A 482 -10.75 16.23 8.01
CA ILE A 482 -11.91 15.33 7.93
C ILE A 482 -11.78 14.48 6.67
N VAL A 483 -12.10 13.18 6.78
CA VAL A 483 -12.13 12.25 5.64
C VAL A 483 -13.44 11.48 5.59
N ARG A 484 -13.82 11.02 4.41
CA ARG A 484 -14.98 10.13 4.27
C ARG A 484 -14.67 8.78 4.92
N ARG A 485 -15.67 8.22 5.61
CA ARG A 485 -15.61 6.87 6.18
C ARG A 485 -15.61 5.83 5.06
N GLY A 486 -15.05 4.65 5.35
CA GLY A 486 -14.86 3.60 4.36
C GLY A 486 -13.48 3.73 3.72
N GLU A 487 -13.41 3.64 2.40
CA GLU A 487 -12.17 3.55 1.62
C GLU A 487 -11.20 4.69 1.93
N GLU A 488 -11.61 5.96 1.81
CA GLU A 488 -10.72 7.12 2.08
C GLU A 488 -10.14 7.11 3.50
N ALA A 489 -10.98 6.85 4.50
CA ALA A 489 -10.52 6.72 5.88
C ALA A 489 -9.55 5.56 6.03
N ASN A 490 -9.74 4.44 5.33
CA ASN A 490 -8.89 3.25 5.44
C ASN A 490 -7.48 3.44 4.87
N LEU A 491 -7.28 4.42 3.99
CA LEU A 491 -5.95 4.81 3.48
C LEU A 491 -5.07 5.46 4.57
N LEU A 492 -5.64 5.86 5.70
CA LEU A 492 -4.89 6.48 6.79
C LEU A 492 -4.34 5.44 7.78
N PRO A 493 -3.14 5.65 8.35
CA PRO A 493 -2.62 4.84 9.44
C PRO A 493 -3.65 4.67 10.58
N PRO A 494 -3.79 3.48 11.20
CA PRO A 494 -4.73 3.25 12.31
C PRO A 494 -4.61 4.28 13.44
N SER A 495 -3.39 4.71 13.77
CA SER A 495 -3.12 5.74 14.78
C SER A 495 -3.64 7.14 14.41
N TRP A 496 -3.92 7.37 13.12
CA TRP A 496 -4.43 8.64 12.59
C TRP A 496 -5.95 8.65 12.46
N ARG A 497 -6.57 7.47 12.54
CA ARG A 497 -8.01 7.27 12.39
C ARG A 497 -8.68 7.31 13.75
N ARG A 498 -9.80 8.02 13.81
CA ARG A 498 -10.64 7.99 14.99
C ARG A 498 -12.11 8.15 14.61
N PRO A 499 -12.89 7.06 14.62
CA PRO A 499 -14.32 7.16 14.36
C PRO A 499 -14.96 8.14 15.36
N PRO A 500 -15.75 9.12 14.88
CA PRO A 500 -16.41 10.06 15.76
C PRO A 500 -17.48 9.34 16.58
N LEU A 501 -17.80 9.86 17.77
CA LEU A 501 -18.94 9.38 18.53
C LEU A 501 -20.23 9.66 17.74
N LEU A 502 -20.97 8.62 17.40
CA LEU A 502 -22.25 8.80 16.75
C LEU A 502 -23.23 9.45 17.73
N HIS A 503 -24.13 10.27 17.20
CA HIS A 503 -25.24 10.78 17.98
C HIS A 503 -26.24 9.63 18.22
N ASP A 504 -26.59 9.39 19.49
CA ASP A 504 -27.67 8.48 19.90
C ASP A 504 -29.02 9.21 19.84
N GLN A 505 -29.97 8.67 19.07
CA GLN A 505 -31.32 9.21 18.90
C GLN A 505 -32.08 9.43 20.21
N ASN A 506 -31.71 8.71 21.28
CA ASN A 506 -32.30 8.85 22.62
C ASN A 506 -31.62 9.94 23.47
N THR A 507 -30.62 10.64 22.95
CA THR A 507 -29.92 11.71 23.66
C THR A 507 -30.89 12.86 23.95
N ASN A 508 -31.05 13.20 25.23
CA ASN A 508 -31.77 14.39 25.62
C ASN A 508 -30.89 15.64 25.40
N TYR A 509 -31.10 16.33 24.28
CA TYR A 509 -30.39 17.56 23.99
C TYR A 509 -31.02 18.81 24.60
N THR A 510 -32.30 18.78 24.95
CA THR A 510 -33.01 19.97 25.48
C THR A 510 -32.53 20.33 26.89
N SER A 511 -31.87 19.41 27.60
CA SER A 511 -31.23 19.66 28.89
C SER A 511 -29.81 20.21 28.80
N ARG A 512 -29.22 20.31 27.60
CA ARG A 512 -27.84 20.80 27.43
C ARG A 512 -27.77 22.32 27.50
N HIS A 513 -26.63 22.82 27.96
CA HIS A 513 -26.30 24.25 27.87
C HIS A 513 -26.11 24.68 26.41
N LEU A 514 -26.25 25.98 26.13
CA LEU A 514 -26.23 26.50 24.76
C LEU A 514 -24.84 26.33 24.13
N ALA A 515 -23.81 27.00 24.64
CA ALA A 515 -22.48 26.93 24.02
C ALA A 515 -21.32 27.00 25.01
N VAL A 516 -20.16 26.46 24.62
CA VAL A 516 -18.92 26.53 25.40
C VAL A 516 -17.72 26.87 24.53
N ALA A 517 -16.80 27.68 25.05
CA ALA A 517 -15.50 27.99 24.46
C ALA A 517 -14.37 27.61 25.42
N PHE A 518 -13.27 27.04 24.90
CA PHE A 518 -12.06 26.75 25.70
C PHE A 518 -10.95 27.72 25.32
N ILE A 519 -10.63 28.65 26.21
CA ILE A 519 -9.71 29.76 25.92
C ILE A 519 -8.69 29.94 27.04
N SER A 520 -7.44 29.61 26.73
CA SER A 520 -6.27 29.79 27.61
C SER A 520 -5.35 30.96 27.19
N ASN A 521 -5.35 31.33 25.90
CA ASN A 521 -4.64 32.49 25.39
C ASN A 521 -5.57 33.70 25.30
N CYS A 522 -5.36 34.70 26.16
CA CYS A 522 -6.18 35.91 26.21
C CYS A 522 -5.66 37.02 25.28
N ASN A 523 -4.53 36.78 24.60
CA ASN A 523 -4.05 37.66 23.55
C ASN A 523 -4.96 37.50 22.34
N ASP A 524 -5.79 38.50 22.10
CA ASP A 524 -6.97 38.41 21.23
C ASP A 524 -6.78 39.24 19.96
N HIS A 525 -6.06 38.68 18.99
CA HIS A 525 -5.90 39.30 17.66
C HIS A 525 -7.11 39.07 16.75
N SER A 526 -8.05 38.20 17.15
CA SER A 526 -9.28 37.92 16.42
C SER A 526 -10.50 38.69 16.95
N TRP A 527 -10.39 39.35 18.11
CA TRP A 527 -11.52 39.89 18.88
C TRP A 527 -12.54 38.83 19.32
N ARG A 528 -12.13 37.56 19.42
CA ARG A 528 -13.00 36.44 19.80
C ARG A 528 -13.65 36.63 21.17
N LEU A 529 -12.94 37.22 22.13
CA LEU A 529 -13.49 37.43 23.48
C LEU A 529 -14.59 38.49 23.46
N LYS A 530 -14.41 39.56 22.68
CA LYS A 530 -15.45 40.58 22.49
C LYS A 530 -16.66 40.03 21.74
N TYR A 531 -16.44 39.19 20.74
CA TYR A 531 -17.54 38.54 20.02
C TYR A 531 -18.33 37.64 20.98
N ILE A 532 -17.65 36.82 21.80
CA ILE A 532 -18.31 35.96 22.79
C ILE A 532 -19.04 36.79 23.84
N GLN A 533 -18.48 37.91 24.30
CA GLN A 533 -19.15 38.81 25.23
C GLN A 533 -20.45 39.38 24.63
N ALA A 534 -20.39 39.90 23.40
CA ALA A 534 -21.59 40.40 22.71
C ALA A 534 -22.61 39.28 22.44
N LEU A 535 -22.16 38.04 22.24
CA LEU A 535 -23.05 36.88 22.13
C LEU A 535 -23.74 36.60 23.48
N GLN A 536 -22.98 36.63 24.58
CA GLN A 536 -23.48 36.45 25.95
C GLN A 536 -24.54 37.49 26.32
N ASP A 537 -24.39 38.74 25.88
CA ASP A 537 -25.38 39.81 26.10
C ASP A 537 -26.77 39.46 25.53
N HIS A 538 -26.83 38.59 24.51
CA HIS A 538 -28.06 38.16 23.86
C HIS A 538 -28.53 36.75 24.28
N THR A 539 -27.67 35.94 24.89
CA THR A 539 -27.99 34.56 25.32
C THR A 539 -28.08 34.39 26.84
N GLY A 540 -27.78 35.43 27.61
CA GLY A 540 -27.65 35.36 29.06
C GLY A 540 -26.50 34.44 29.50
N SER A 541 -26.68 33.75 30.62
CA SER A 541 -25.68 32.83 31.22
C SER A 541 -25.57 31.46 30.52
N SER A 542 -26.07 31.31 29.29
CA SER A 542 -26.11 30.02 28.59
C SER A 542 -24.85 29.71 27.78
N VAL A 543 -23.95 30.70 27.62
CA VAL A 543 -22.67 30.58 26.92
C VAL A 543 -21.53 30.68 27.91
N HIS A 544 -20.67 29.66 27.95
CA HIS A 544 -19.61 29.51 28.93
C HIS A 544 -18.22 29.64 28.31
N VAL A 545 -17.29 30.29 29.02
CA VAL A 545 -15.86 30.32 28.66
C VAL A 545 -15.08 29.58 29.74
N VAL A 546 -14.43 28.50 29.33
CA VAL A 546 -13.61 27.62 30.16
C VAL A 546 -12.13 27.92 29.90
N GLY A 547 -11.32 28.03 30.95
CA GLY A 547 -9.87 28.22 30.84
C GLY A 547 -9.39 29.53 31.49
N LYS A 548 -8.18 29.97 31.13
CA LYS A 548 -7.53 31.14 31.75
C LYS A 548 -8.34 32.42 31.57
N CYS A 549 -8.99 32.60 30.42
CA CYS A 549 -9.71 33.82 30.05
C CYS A 549 -11.20 33.80 30.43
N GLY A 550 -11.66 32.74 31.08
CA GLY A 550 -13.03 32.60 31.57
C GLY A 550 -13.09 32.34 33.08
N THR A 551 -14.32 32.28 33.59
CA THR A 551 -14.62 32.06 35.02
C THR A 551 -14.60 30.58 35.40
N ILE A 552 -14.90 29.68 34.45
CA ILE A 552 -14.90 28.23 34.66
C ILE A 552 -13.50 27.67 34.41
N LYS A 553 -13.01 26.81 35.29
CA LYS A 553 -11.71 26.14 35.15
C LYS A 553 -11.91 24.65 34.90
N CYS A 554 -11.11 24.08 34.00
CA CYS A 554 -11.11 22.66 33.72
C CYS A 554 -9.71 22.22 33.30
N GLY A 555 -8.98 21.58 34.24
CA GLY A 555 -7.66 20.99 34.01
C GLY A 555 -6.61 21.91 33.37
N GLN A 556 -5.53 21.30 32.90
CA GLN A 556 -4.59 21.91 31.95
C GLN A 556 -4.86 21.36 30.55
N SER A 557 -4.48 22.10 29.50
CA SER A 557 -4.63 21.63 28.12
C SER A 557 -3.77 20.39 27.89
N MET A 558 -4.40 19.26 27.56
CA MET A 558 -3.69 17.99 27.38
C MET A 558 -3.05 17.82 26.00
N TYR A 559 -3.38 18.69 25.03
CA TYR A 559 -2.94 18.61 23.63
C TYR A 559 -1.40 18.58 23.44
N ALA A 560 -0.66 19.20 24.35
CA ALA A 560 0.81 19.26 24.31
C ALA A 560 1.50 18.14 25.11
N PHE A 561 0.76 17.21 25.72
CA PHE A 561 1.29 16.18 26.62
C PHE A 561 1.24 14.77 26.02
N HIS A 562 2.09 13.87 26.57
CA HIS A 562 2.27 12.52 26.07
C HIS A 562 0.99 11.67 26.14
N GLY A 563 0.70 10.94 25.05
CA GLY A 563 -0.43 10.03 24.97
C GLY A 563 -1.80 10.72 24.88
N TYR A 564 -1.83 12.01 24.54
CA TYR A 564 -3.09 12.75 24.40
C TYR A 564 -4.02 12.05 23.41
N ARG A 565 -5.22 11.78 23.90
CA ARG A 565 -6.34 11.30 23.12
C ARG A 565 -7.58 12.05 23.57
N VAL A 566 -8.32 12.57 22.61
CA VAL A 566 -9.48 13.41 22.89
C VAL A 566 -10.58 12.71 23.71
N ASP A 567 -10.73 11.39 23.61
CA ASP A 567 -11.67 10.61 24.44
C ASP A 567 -11.26 10.46 25.91
N LEU A 568 -9.98 10.66 26.20
CA LEU A 568 -9.44 10.63 27.56
C LEU A 568 -9.46 12.03 28.19
N ASP A 569 -9.76 13.07 27.42
CA ASP A 569 -9.89 14.44 27.92
C ASP A 569 -11.26 14.63 28.58
N GLN A 570 -11.27 14.65 29.91
CA GLN A 570 -12.49 14.80 30.70
C GLN A 570 -13.20 16.13 30.44
N CYS A 571 -12.46 17.20 30.14
CA CYS A 571 -13.02 18.52 29.89
C CYS A 571 -13.74 18.59 28.56
N LEU A 572 -13.11 18.04 27.50
CA LEU A 572 -13.73 17.95 26.19
C LEU A 572 -14.87 16.94 26.15
N SER A 573 -14.75 15.84 26.89
CA SER A 573 -15.85 14.90 27.10
C SER A 573 -17.04 15.58 27.77
N HIS A 574 -16.81 16.33 28.85
CA HIS A 574 -17.87 17.08 29.51
C HIS A 574 -18.52 18.09 28.55
N ALA A 575 -17.74 18.81 27.76
CA ALA A 575 -18.25 19.73 26.74
C ALA A 575 -19.14 19.00 25.72
N GLY A 576 -18.65 17.90 25.14
CA GLY A 576 -19.34 17.14 24.10
C GLY A 576 -20.67 16.51 24.53
N HIS A 577 -20.85 16.25 25.82
CA HIS A 577 -22.07 15.66 26.37
C HIS A 577 -23.05 16.69 26.96
N ASN A 578 -22.60 17.87 27.38
CA ASN A 578 -23.42 18.82 28.14
C ASN A 578 -23.72 20.13 27.41
N TYR A 579 -23.19 20.32 26.19
CA TYR A 579 -23.45 21.51 25.38
C TYR A 579 -23.96 21.15 23.99
N LEU A 580 -24.74 22.06 23.39
CA LEU A 580 -25.18 21.96 21.99
C LEU A 580 -24.10 22.47 21.03
N PHE A 581 -23.46 23.58 21.39
CA PHE A 581 -22.51 24.26 20.53
C PHE A 581 -21.12 24.37 21.16
N TYR A 582 -20.10 24.19 20.33
CA TYR A 582 -18.71 24.43 20.72
C TYR A 582 -18.16 25.63 19.93
N LEU A 583 -17.75 26.69 20.61
CA LEU A 583 -17.18 27.87 19.98
C LEU A 583 -15.70 27.64 19.66
N ALA A 584 -15.42 27.11 18.47
CA ALA A 584 -14.09 26.87 17.92
C ALA A 584 -13.47 28.17 17.35
N PHE A 585 -13.26 29.16 18.23
CA PHE A 585 -12.84 30.50 17.82
C PHE A 585 -11.32 30.61 17.83
N GLU A 586 -10.74 30.89 16.66
CA GLU A 586 -9.29 31.02 16.50
C GLU A 586 -8.75 32.29 17.16
N ASN A 587 -7.48 32.27 17.59
CA ASN A 587 -6.80 33.42 18.21
C ASN A 587 -6.37 34.49 17.19
N ALA A 588 -6.40 34.18 15.90
CA ALA A 588 -6.12 35.12 14.82
C ALA A 588 -6.97 34.75 13.58
N LEU A 589 -7.37 35.75 12.81
CA LEU A 589 -8.20 35.58 11.62
C LEU A 589 -7.34 35.59 10.35
N CYS A 590 -6.60 34.50 10.10
CA CYS A 590 -5.76 34.34 8.90
C CYS A 590 -6.37 33.37 7.90
N GLU A 591 -6.05 33.55 6.62
CA GLU A 591 -6.40 32.58 5.57
C GLU A 591 -5.75 31.24 5.89
N ASP A 592 -6.46 30.14 5.63
CA ASP A 592 -6.07 28.75 5.91
C ASP A 592 -5.80 28.37 7.38
N TYR A 593 -5.84 29.31 8.34
CA TYR A 593 -5.52 29.02 9.72
C TYR A 593 -6.67 28.33 10.46
N VAL A 594 -6.51 27.02 10.68
CA VAL A 594 -7.45 26.16 11.41
C VAL A 594 -6.67 25.20 12.30
N THR A 595 -7.02 25.14 13.58
CA THR A 595 -6.20 24.48 14.59
C THR A 595 -6.93 23.32 15.29
N GLU A 596 -6.28 22.76 16.32
CA GLU A 596 -6.84 21.73 17.18
C GLU A 596 -8.17 22.14 17.84
N LYS A 597 -8.45 23.45 17.96
CA LYS A 597 -9.69 23.98 18.54
C LYS A 597 -10.91 23.45 17.80
N LEU A 598 -10.83 23.36 16.47
CA LEU A 598 -11.90 22.78 15.68
C LEU A 598 -11.87 21.25 15.77
N TYR A 599 -10.75 20.65 15.34
CA TYR A 599 -10.72 19.21 15.06
C TYR A 599 -10.87 18.32 16.30
N ASN A 600 -10.41 18.76 17.48
CA ASN A 600 -10.55 17.96 18.71
C ASN A 600 -12.03 17.64 18.99
N LEU A 601 -12.91 18.66 18.95
CA LEU A 601 -14.30 18.48 19.35
C LEU A 601 -15.16 17.84 18.28
N MET A 602 -14.69 17.78 17.04
CA MET A 602 -15.38 17.03 16.00
C MET A 602 -15.45 15.52 16.31
N TYR A 603 -14.67 15.02 17.27
CA TYR A 603 -14.86 13.68 17.83
C TYR A 603 -16.18 13.50 18.61
N TYR A 604 -16.72 14.55 19.23
CA TYR A 604 -17.95 14.50 20.05
C TYR A 604 -19.20 14.97 19.28
N PRO A 605 -20.42 14.52 19.64
CA PRO A 605 -21.66 14.93 18.98
C PRO A 605 -22.12 16.32 19.47
N ILE A 606 -21.34 17.33 19.11
CA ILE A 606 -21.52 18.76 19.41
C ILE A 606 -21.30 19.57 18.13
N VAL A 607 -22.10 20.61 17.90
CA VAL A 607 -22.00 21.40 16.66
C VAL A 607 -20.91 22.48 16.81
N PRO A 608 -19.86 22.47 15.97
CA PRO A 608 -18.84 23.51 16.00
C PRO A 608 -19.38 24.82 15.42
N VAL A 609 -19.21 25.89 16.18
CA VAL A 609 -19.36 27.27 15.73
C VAL A 609 -17.96 27.83 15.50
N VAL A 610 -17.60 28.00 14.24
CA VAL A 610 -16.25 28.40 13.82
C VAL A 610 -16.15 29.92 13.70
N TYR A 611 -14.99 30.46 14.08
CA TYR A 611 -14.67 31.88 13.90
C TYR A 611 -13.20 32.02 13.50
N GLY A 612 -12.98 32.14 12.19
CA GLY A 612 -11.67 32.20 11.54
C GLY A 612 -11.82 32.76 10.12
N ALA A 613 -10.71 32.99 9.43
CA ALA A 613 -10.72 33.48 8.04
C ALA A 613 -10.41 32.38 7.00
N ALA A 614 -10.43 31.11 7.42
CA ALA A 614 -10.30 29.97 6.52
C ALA A 614 -11.59 29.70 5.73
N ASP A 615 -11.44 29.11 4.54
CA ASP A 615 -12.55 28.60 3.75
C ASP A 615 -12.96 27.21 4.23
N TYR A 616 -13.90 27.16 5.18
CA TYR A 616 -14.36 25.92 5.79
C TYR A 616 -15.10 24.99 4.82
N THR A 617 -15.62 25.50 3.70
CA THR A 617 -16.30 24.68 2.67
C THR A 617 -15.35 23.68 2.01
N LYS A 618 -14.05 23.98 2.03
CA LYS A 618 -12.97 23.11 1.53
C LYS A 618 -12.39 22.17 2.59
N LEU A 619 -12.82 22.29 3.85
CA LEU A 619 -12.21 21.59 4.99
C LEU A 619 -13.19 20.68 5.73
N LEU A 620 -14.47 21.02 5.73
CA LEU A 620 -15.50 20.38 6.54
C LEU A 620 -16.64 19.89 5.65
N PRO A 621 -17.32 18.80 6.05
CA PRO A 621 -18.52 18.35 5.35
C PRO A 621 -19.56 19.47 5.27
N PRO A 622 -20.35 19.54 4.17
CA PRO A 622 -21.47 20.46 4.09
C PRO A 622 -22.40 20.29 5.29
N HIS A 623 -22.95 21.41 5.79
CA HIS A 623 -23.90 21.41 6.90
C HIS A 623 -23.37 20.72 8.18
N SER A 624 -22.08 20.88 8.50
CA SER A 624 -21.47 20.30 9.72
C SER A 624 -21.03 21.32 10.77
N TYR A 625 -21.16 22.62 10.47
CA TYR A 625 -20.68 23.72 11.30
C TYR A 625 -21.54 24.97 11.10
N ILE A 626 -21.42 25.92 12.02
CA ILE A 626 -21.98 27.28 11.89
C ILE A 626 -20.82 28.26 11.82
N ASN A 627 -20.74 29.07 10.77
CA ASN A 627 -19.70 30.08 10.66
C ASN A 627 -20.14 31.40 11.30
N ALA A 628 -19.53 31.76 12.43
CA ALA A 628 -19.84 33.00 13.14
C ALA A 628 -19.50 34.27 12.33
N MET A 629 -18.63 34.17 11.31
CA MET A 629 -18.32 35.30 10.43
C MET A 629 -19.49 35.73 9.54
N ASP A 630 -20.50 34.85 9.36
CA ASP A 630 -21.69 35.14 8.55
C ASP A 630 -22.78 35.87 9.36
N TYR A 631 -22.57 36.07 10.66
CA TYR A 631 -23.55 36.63 11.58
C TYR A 631 -22.96 37.78 12.40
N LYS A 632 -23.80 38.79 12.70
CA LYS A 632 -23.58 39.63 13.87
C LYS A 632 -23.82 38.80 15.15
N PRO A 633 -23.19 39.12 16.30
CA PRO A 633 -23.38 38.37 17.54
C PRO A 633 -24.86 38.16 17.93
N GLN A 634 -25.70 39.18 17.77
CA GLN A 634 -27.15 39.08 18.00
C GLN A 634 -27.84 38.06 17.08
N GLN A 635 -27.49 38.05 15.80
CA GLN A 635 -28.08 37.13 14.82
C GLN A 635 -27.61 35.69 15.09
N LEU A 636 -26.34 35.53 15.48
CA LEU A 636 -25.82 34.23 15.91
C LEU A 636 -26.55 33.76 17.17
N ALA A 637 -26.74 34.61 18.18
CA ALA A 637 -27.51 34.28 19.38
C ALA A 637 -28.91 33.75 19.03
N GLN A 638 -29.63 34.48 18.16
CA GLN A 638 -30.95 34.08 17.69
C GLN A 638 -30.91 32.72 16.97
N ARG A 639 -29.93 32.48 16.09
CA ARG A 639 -29.77 31.21 15.39
C ARG A 639 -29.48 30.05 16.35
N LEU A 640 -28.58 30.23 17.31
CA LEU A 640 -28.25 29.20 18.29
C LEU A 640 -29.45 28.88 19.20
N LEU A 641 -30.16 29.90 19.69
CA LEU A 641 -31.37 29.73 20.51
C LEU A 641 -32.52 29.06 19.73
N TYR A 642 -32.66 29.40 18.45
CA TYR A 642 -33.62 28.76 17.55
C TYR A 642 -33.31 27.27 17.39
N LEU A 643 -32.06 26.90 17.08
CA LEU A 643 -31.66 25.50 16.95
C LEU A 643 -31.77 24.73 18.27
N ALA A 644 -31.53 25.40 19.41
CA ALA A 644 -31.73 24.81 20.73
C ALA A 644 -33.21 24.47 21.04
N SER A 645 -34.16 25.19 20.43
CA SER A 645 -35.60 24.90 20.54
C SER A 645 -36.14 24.01 19.41
N HIS A 646 -35.40 23.83 18.32
CA HIS A 646 -35.77 23.03 17.14
C HIS A 646 -34.79 21.87 16.96
N ILE A 647 -34.91 20.86 17.83
CA ILE A 647 -33.84 19.86 17.99
C ILE A 647 -33.62 19.00 16.75
N GLU A 648 -34.64 18.77 15.93
CA GLU A 648 -34.49 18.01 14.70
C GLU A 648 -33.60 18.75 13.69
N GLU A 649 -33.76 20.07 13.54
CA GLU A 649 -32.84 20.89 12.71
C GLU A 649 -31.43 20.92 13.29
N TYR A 650 -31.28 20.93 14.62
CA TYR A 650 -29.97 20.81 15.25
C TYR A 650 -29.30 19.46 14.92
N LYS A 651 -30.05 18.35 14.94
CA LYS A 651 -29.53 17.01 14.63
C LYS A 651 -29.06 16.89 13.19
N GLU A 652 -29.60 17.66 12.26
CA GLU A 652 -29.11 17.71 10.87
C GLU A 652 -27.63 18.09 10.80
N TYR A 653 -27.16 19.01 11.67
CA TYR A 653 -25.73 19.37 11.76
C TYR A 653 -24.82 18.24 12.26
N LEU A 654 -25.39 17.15 12.77
CA LEU A 654 -24.65 15.97 13.25
C LEU A 654 -24.73 14.78 12.27
N ALA A 655 -25.53 14.87 11.20
CA ALA A 655 -25.77 13.78 10.27
C ALA A 655 -24.50 13.35 9.52
N TRP A 656 -23.60 14.29 9.23
CA TRP A 656 -22.33 14.03 8.53
C TRP A 656 -21.47 12.95 9.20
N ARG A 657 -21.61 12.74 10.51
CA ARG A 657 -20.81 11.79 11.32
C ARG A 657 -21.01 10.34 10.90
N GLN A 658 -22.11 10.04 10.20
CA GLN A 658 -22.35 8.73 9.60
C GLN A 658 -21.41 8.48 8.40
N TYR A 659 -21.03 9.55 7.70
CA TYR A 659 -20.31 9.51 6.42
C TYR A 659 -18.85 9.95 6.51
N TYR A 660 -18.48 10.77 7.49
CA TYR A 660 -17.11 11.27 7.65
C TYR A 660 -16.59 11.06 9.06
N GLN A 661 -15.26 11.05 9.20
CA GLN A 661 -14.58 10.99 10.49
C GLN A 661 -13.44 12.00 10.56
N PRO A 662 -13.19 12.61 11.74
CA PRO A 662 -12.01 13.43 11.95
C PRO A 662 -10.76 12.57 12.11
N SER A 663 -9.62 13.15 11.76
CA SER A 663 -8.32 12.59 12.13
C SER A 663 -8.08 12.65 13.63
N THR A 664 -7.13 11.86 14.13
CA THR A 664 -6.55 12.16 15.44
C THR A 664 -5.85 13.51 15.39
N VAL A 665 -5.97 14.26 16.49
CA VAL A 665 -5.43 15.61 16.67
C VAL A 665 -4.31 15.51 17.70
N GLY A 666 -3.13 16.04 17.38
CA GLY A 666 -1.97 15.97 18.28
C GLY A 666 -0.64 15.96 17.53
N GLY A 667 0.45 16.13 18.28
CA GLY A 667 1.79 16.32 17.73
C GLY A 667 2.35 15.16 16.92
N SER A 668 1.91 13.92 17.19
CA SER A 668 2.47 12.71 16.57
C SER A 668 2.34 12.67 15.05
N ARG A 669 1.30 13.27 14.45
CA ARG A 669 1.13 13.30 12.99
C ARG A 669 1.84 14.47 12.31
N ILE A 670 1.85 15.64 12.96
CA ILE A 670 2.08 16.96 12.33
C ILE A 670 3.39 17.01 11.55
N LEU A 671 4.39 16.23 11.95
CA LEU A 671 5.71 16.22 11.33
C LEU A 671 5.96 15.04 10.39
N CYS A 672 5.03 14.08 10.24
CA CYS A 672 5.25 12.97 9.30
C CYS A 672 5.27 13.41 7.83
N ASP A 673 4.57 14.50 7.49
CA ASP A 673 4.60 15.07 6.14
C ASP A 673 5.98 15.64 5.77
N LEU A 674 6.79 16.00 6.78
CA LEU A 674 8.20 16.31 6.56
C LEU A 674 8.94 15.10 6.00
N CYS A 675 8.78 13.92 6.60
CA CYS A 675 9.43 12.72 6.11
C CYS A 675 8.98 12.41 4.68
N THR A 676 7.68 12.46 4.38
CA THR A 676 7.17 12.26 3.01
C THR A 676 7.84 13.21 2.01
N ARG A 677 7.92 14.51 2.35
CA ARG A 677 8.50 15.52 1.45
C ARG A 677 10.02 15.39 1.31
N LEU A 678 10.74 14.90 2.32
CA LEU A 678 12.19 14.67 2.24
C LEU A 678 12.58 13.58 1.24
N HIS A 679 11.66 12.67 0.89
CA HIS A 679 11.87 11.68 -0.15
C HIS A 679 11.55 12.19 -1.56
N HIS A 680 10.91 13.36 -1.68
CA HIS A 680 10.49 13.89 -2.97
C HIS A 680 11.58 14.80 -3.60
N PRO A 681 12.09 14.50 -4.81
CA PRO A 681 13.13 15.30 -5.46
C PRO A 681 12.79 16.79 -5.59
N GLY A 682 11.50 17.10 -5.77
CA GLY A 682 10.99 18.47 -5.83
C GLY A 682 11.30 19.32 -4.59
N LEU A 683 11.56 18.73 -3.42
CA LEU A 683 11.96 19.47 -2.22
C LEU A 683 13.38 20.04 -2.34
N TYR A 684 14.24 19.46 -3.19
CA TYR A 684 15.65 19.85 -3.34
C TYR A 684 15.91 20.81 -4.50
N GLN A 685 14.87 21.15 -5.28
CA GLN A 685 14.97 22.13 -6.36
C GLN A 685 15.24 23.55 -5.79
N TYR A 686 15.76 24.46 -6.58
CA TYR A 686 15.96 25.84 -6.12
C TYR A 686 14.61 26.57 -5.98
N ASN A 687 14.25 27.00 -4.76
CA ASN A 687 13.01 27.75 -4.49
C ASN A 687 13.18 28.75 -3.32
N VAL A 688 14.10 29.72 -3.47
CA VAL A 688 14.39 30.67 -2.38
C VAL A 688 13.24 31.65 -2.16
N VAL A 689 12.80 31.78 -0.90
CA VAL A 689 11.82 32.80 -0.49
C VAL A 689 12.51 34.16 -0.44
N GLN A 690 12.32 34.95 -1.50
CA GLN A 690 12.98 36.24 -1.68
C GLN A 690 12.48 37.30 -0.70
N ASP A 691 11.15 37.46 -0.58
CA ASP A 691 10.52 38.36 0.38
C ASP A 691 9.81 37.54 1.46
N PHE A 692 10.55 37.23 2.53
CA PHE A 692 10.05 36.42 3.61
C PHE A 692 8.95 37.13 4.41
N LYS A 693 9.07 38.46 4.60
CA LYS A 693 8.06 39.24 5.33
C LYS A 693 6.75 39.30 4.54
N ASP A 694 6.80 39.53 3.24
CA ASP A 694 5.61 39.51 2.39
C ASP A 694 4.94 38.13 2.42
N TRP A 695 5.71 37.06 2.21
CA TRP A 695 5.18 35.71 2.26
C TRP A 695 4.58 35.40 3.63
N TYR A 696 5.33 35.54 4.72
CA TYR A 696 4.89 35.11 6.06
C TYR A 696 3.78 36.00 6.63
N VAL A 697 3.88 37.33 6.49
CA VAL A 697 2.95 38.28 7.14
C VAL A 697 1.85 38.75 6.20
N THR A 698 2.21 39.36 5.07
CA THR A 698 1.25 40.04 4.19
C THR A 698 0.33 39.05 3.49
N LYS A 699 0.91 38.03 2.84
CA LYS A 699 0.17 37.00 2.10
C LYS A 699 -0.54 36.00 3.00
N ALA A 700 -0.35 36.05 4.32
CA ALA A 700 -1.14 35.24 5.25
C ALA A 700 -2.57 35.79 5.39
N ARG A 701 -2.79 37.00 4.85
CA ARG A 701 -4.09 37.70 4.78
C ARG A 701 -4.80 37.73 6.13
N CYS A 702 -4.02 37.94 7.18
CA CYS A 702 -4.56 38.02 8.52
C CYS A 702 -5.33 39.33 8.73
N ASN A 703 -6.59 39.25 9.13
CA ASN A 703 -7.43 40.41 9.41
C ASN A 703 -7.07 41.00 10.77
N VAL A 704 -6.32 42.10 10.79
CA VAL A 704 -5.91 42.78 12.02
C VAL A 704 -6.94 43.82 12.51
N ASN A 705 -7.87 44.25 11.63
CA ASN A 705 -8.66 45.49 11.81
C ASN A 705 -10.17 45.37 11.54
N ARG A 706 -10.82 44.21 11.74
CA ARG A 706 -12.29 44.19 11.72
C ARG A 706 -12.86 44.52 13.10
N THR A 707 -13.18 45.79 13.33
CA THR A 707 -14.31 46.13 14.20
C THR A 707 -15.55 45.35 13.70
N PRO A 708 -16.39 44.77 14.60
CA PRO A 708 -17.71 44.30 14.19
C PRO A 708 -18.39 45.44 13.45
N ARG A 709 -18.81 45.24 12.19
CA ARG A 709 -19.39 46.28 11.34
C ARG A 709 -20.54 46.98 12.06
N ASN A 710 -20.26 48.13 12.67
CA ASN A 710 -21.23 49.15 13.03
C ASN A 710 -21.16 50.24 11.97
N ASN A 711 -22.32 50.50 11.37
CA ASN A 711 -22.69 51.69 10.61
C ASN A 711 -21.86 52.05 9.38
N THR A 712 -22.08 51.34 8.27
CA THR A 712 -22.20 52.02 6.97
C THR A 712 -23.12 51.20 6.06
N GLN A 713 -24.16 51.88 5.57
CA GLN A 713 -25.01 51.44 4.47
C GLN A 713 -24.15 51.04 3.28
N HIS A 714 -24.17 49.76 2.91
CA HIS A 714 -24.01 49.37 1.51
C HIS A 714 -24.95 48.20 1.26
N SER A 715 -26.06 48.57 0.65
CA SER A 715 -26.98 47.69 -0.07
C SER A 715 -26.21 46.82 -1.06
N PHE A 716 -26.33 45.51 -0.93
CA PHE A 716 -26.28 44.60 -2.08
C PHE A 716 -27.35 43.54 -1.88
N VAL A 717 -28.10 43.36 -2.97
CA VAL A 717 -29.26 42.49 -3.22
C VAL A 717 -28.96 41.04 -2.91
#